data_AF-A0A522DXX9-F1
#
_entry.id   AF-A0A522DXX9-F1
#
_cell.length_a   1.000
_cell.length_b   1.000
_cell.length_c   1.000
_cell.angle_alpha   90.00
_cell.angle_beta   90.00
_cell.angle_gamma   90.00
#
_symmetry.space_group_name_H-M   'P 1'
#
loop_
_entity.id
_entity.type
_entity.pdbx_description
1 polymer ?
#
loop_
_entity_poly.entity_id
_entity_poly.type
_entity_poly.pdbx_seq_one_letter_code
_entity_poly.pdbx_strand_id
1 'polypeptide(L)'
;MNVTRAGIPTLLIIDDVPSNLTVMVESLENCGYRVVAARDGEEGLQYAAFVQFDLVLLDVMMPGMDGFDVCRRLKSDPCTADIPVIFMTALTDTKHKIAAFKAGGVDYVTKPVQVDEVIARVGTHLNLRFMQRQLQIQNVQLHRHQAELEHRVAERTVELSASNRLLREEIDERKRTQERLALVDFALNQVSEAVYLIDENARFHYVNDEACRVLGYGRETLSGMGIGDVDPGWLQIRWPKYYRKLKRQGSFMLETQHRTCDGRVFPAEVSANYFEYDGVGYNLLLVRDITERKRQEAQDKSRRRIFELLARGGKLPEILGLVVRYVEQACPDCIGSIMLLDAKGTHLRSTAAPNLPQDYLAAIDGIAVADGVGSCGTAAWRRETVIVEDIRSHPYWTRYKHFALQAGLLSCWSEPIFDFSGKVLGTFGIYRREATGPSQGDLEVLRRVSYFAAIAIERRQIEERLQASERDFRSLAENSPDIIVRYDRDCRRVYFNRAYLGALGISASDALDKTPLECWWSTLPSAEEYIERLQWVIDTGEADELLAERVDQEGLQANYTVALVPEFDEDNRVVSVLTISHDITGIKRMEAMLRKSELEFRTLAENSPEMIVRYDRDYRRIYINPAYDRETGIPLECAWSKTPNEVWKPLMPAEEYIAWLKRVMETGESGRILLEWRGQDDSLVSHNMHAVAEYDEDGQVIGALVIGHNITELKATERRLEESRVQLRALAAKREEAREEERKHIAREIHDELGQLLNVLRLNVTTLDFRFGDANPEFREKAQKMVGTVDRAILMVRSLATSLRPAALSGGIVSALEWLVQEYAESTGIICRLHVPADDDIPLDEVRAMVVFRIIQESLTNVLRHSGADCVDITLSSAAGSCEVEVHDNGKGFDPGSAGRVDSYGIIGMQERALILKGSLDIATAEVGGTTLKLRIPINGPHEAGMASEQG
;
A
#
# COMPACT_ATOMS: atom_id res chain seq x y z
N MET A 1 -17.10 37.03 -105.18
CA MET A 1 -17.34 37.97 -106.30
C MET A 1 -16.98 39.37 -105.85
N ASN A 2 -15.85 39.89 -106.34
CA ASN A 2 -15.63 41.27 -106.80
C ASN A 2 -14.15 41.44 -107.15
N VAL A 3 -13.82 40.80 -108.27
CA VAL A 3 -12.69 41.14 -109.13
C VAL A 3 -13.00 42.52 -109.70
N THR A 4 -12.22 43.56 -109.36
CA THR A 4 -11.84 44.68 -110.24
C THR A 4 -11.16 45.79 -109.45
N ARG A 5 -9.83 45.84 -109.51
CA ARG A 5 -9.01 47.00 -109.89
C ARG A 5 -7.53 46.64 -109.67
N ALA A 6 -7.03 45.67 -110.45
CA ALA A 6 -5.65 45.81 -110.88
C ALA A 6 -5.73 46.79 -112.06
N GLY A 7 -5.15 47.98 -111.89
CA GLY A 7 -5.02 48.91 -113.00
C GLY A 7 -4.28 48.24 -114.16
N ILE A 8 -4.51 48.73 -115.38
CA ILE A 8 -3.75 48.30 -116.55
C ILE A 8 -2.24 48.50 -116.25
N PRO A 9 -1.40 47.45 -116.34
CA PRO A 9 0.03 47.57 -116.02
C PRO A 9 0.69 48.63 -116.88
N THR A 10 1.52 49.46 -116.26
CA THR A 10 2.21 50.57 -116.93
C THR A 10 3.66 50.22 -117.19
N LEU A 11 4.07 50.20 -118.44
CA LEU A 11 5.41 49.84 -118.90
C LEU A 11 6.17 51.10 -119.31
N LEU A 12 7.46 51.14 -118.99
CA LEU A 12 8.39 52.15 -119.51
C LEU A 12 9.31 51.49 -120.53
N ILE A 13 9.40 52.03 -121.74
CA ILE A 13 10.32 51.57 -122.78
C ILE A 13 11.35 52.67 -123.04
N ILE A 14 12.62 52.31 -123.02
CA ILE A 14 13.74 53.23 -123.22
C ILE A 14 14.60 52.68 -124.37
N ASP A 15 14.61 53.36 -125.52
CA ASP A 15 15.37 52.98 -126.72
C ASP A 15 15.66 54.25 -127.55
N ASP A 16 16.88 54.42 -128.05
CA ASP A 16 17.30 55.62 -128.79
C ASP A 16 16.90 55.60 -130.27
N VAL A 17 16.38 54.47 -130.77
CA VAL A 17 15.93 54.30 -132.15
C VAL A 17 14.40 54.49 -132.26
N PRO A 18 13.90 55.59 -132.85
CA PRO A 18 12.46 55.90 -132.85
C PRO A 18 11.56 54.86 -133.52
N SER A 19 12.07 54.16 -134.54
CA SER A 19 11.32 53.09 -135.22
C SER A 19 11.06 51.87 -134.30
N ASN A 20 12.00 51.54 -133.40
CA ASN A 20 11.83 50.46 -132.43
C ASN A 20 10.78 50.81 -131.39
N LEU A 21 10.86 52.03 -130.85
CA LEU A 21 9.86 52.55 -129.91
C LEU A 21 8.45 52.48 -130.50
N THR A 22 8.27 52.92 -131.76
CA THR A 22 6.95 52.95 -132.40
C THR A 22 6.33 51.55 -132.50
N VAL A 23 7.09 50.56 -132.99
CA VAL A 23 6.60 49.17 -133.14
C VAL A 23 6.30 48.53 -131.78
N MET A 24 7.16 48.77 -130.78
CA MET A 24 7.02 48.17 -129.46
C MET A 24 5.88 48.78 -128.65
N VAL A 25 5.70 50.10 -128.73
CA VAL A 25 4.57 50.80 -128.11
C VAL A 25 3.25 50.28 -128.70
N GLU A 26 3.10 50.29 -130.02
CA GLU A 26 1.85 49.84 -130.68
C GLU A 26 1.52 48.37 -130.34
N SER A 27 2.52 47.49 -130.36
CA SER A 27 2.32 46.07 -130.08
C SER A 27 1.94 45.79 -128.62
N LEU A 28 2.59 46.44 -127.67
CA LEU A 28 2.33 46.25 -126.24
C LEU A 28 1.02 46.93 -125.81
N GLU A 29 0.67 48.08 -126.39
CA GLU A 29 -0.64 48.71 -126.17
C GLU A 29 -1.80 47.87 -126.71
N ASN A 30 -1.63 47.24 -127.88
CA ASN A 30 -2.61 46.28 -128.44
C ASN A 30 -2.81 45.05 -127.54
N CYS A 31 -1.81 44.68 -126.72
CA CYS A 31 -1.92 43.62 -125.72
C CYS A 31 -2.56 44.10 -124.40
N GLY A 32 -3.01 45.34 -124.34
CA GLY A 32 -3.71 45.91 -123.19
C GLY A 32 -2.80 46.46 -122.11
N TYR A 33 -1.53 46.77 -122.40
CA TYR A 33 -0.63 47.47 -121.49
C TYR A 33 -0.66 48.98 -121.73
N ARG A 34 -0.37 49.79 -120.69
CA ARG A 34 -0.17 51.23 -120.85
C ARG A 34 1.31 51.49 -121.02
N VAL A 35 1.75 52.08 -122.13
CA VAL A 35 3.17 52.21 -122.44
C VAL A 35 3.59 53.67 -122.42
N VAL A 36 4.72 53.95 -121.78
CA VAL A 36 5.41 55.25 -121.84
C VAL A 36 6.76 55.02 -122.49
N ALA A 37 7.11 55.83 -123.49
CA ALA A 37 8.36 55.72 -124.23
C ALA A 37 9.30 56.88 -123.87
N ALA A 38 10.58 56.57 -123.66
CA ALA A 38 11.67 57.52 -123.51
C ALA A 38 12.74 57.25 -124.57
N ARG A 39 13.36 58.32 -125.07
CA ARG A 39 14.33 58.28 -126.18
C ARG A 39 15.76 58.16 -125.70
N ASP A 40 16.02 58.39 -124.42
CA ASP A 40 17.32 58.20 -123.80
C ASP A 40 17.18 57.82 -122.32
N GLY A 41 18.30 57.40 -121.72
CA GLY A 41 18.34 56.95 -120.34
C GLY A 41 18.00 58.04 -119.30
N GLU A 42 18.24 59.31 -119.62
CA GLU A 42 18.02 60.42 -118.68
C GLU A 42 16.54 60.79 -118.62
N GLU A 43 15.87 60.83 -119.78
CA GLU A 43 14.42 60.95 -119.88
C GLU A 43 13.72 59.76 -119.19
N GLY A 44 14.21 58.54 -119.40
CA GLY A 44 13.64 57.35 -118.76
C GLY A 44 13.71 57.37 -117.23
N LEU A 45 14.84 57.81 -116.65
CA LEU A 45 14.99 57.97 -115.20
C LEU A 45 14.10 59.08 -114.64
N GLN A 46 13.95 60.19 -115.36
CA GLN A 46 13.02 61.25 -114.98
C GLN A 46 11.58 60.74 -114.92
N TYR A 47 11.12 59.99 -115.93
CA TYR A 47 9.78 59.40 -115.88
C TYR A 47 9.61 58.43 -114.71
N ALA A 48 10.60 57.58 -114.44
CA ALA A 48 10.54 56.62 -113.33
C ALA A 48 10.46 57.29 -111.94
N ALA A 49 10.93 58.54 -111.81
CA ALA A 49 10.82 59.30 -110.58
C ALA A 49 9.40 59.86 -110.33
N PHE A 50 8.63 60.15 -111.39
CA PHE A 50 7.30 60.77 -111.29
C PHE A 50 6.14 59.79 -111.53
N VAL A 51 6.38 58.67 -112.20
CA VAL A 51 5.36 57.67 -112.54
C VAL A 51 5.80 56.30 -112.04
N GLN A 52 4.87 55.59 -111.38
CA GLN A 52 5.13 54.24 -110.92
C GLN A 52 4.92 53.24 -112.05
N PHE A 53 6.01 52.61 -112.48
CA PHE A 53 5.99 51.60 -113.54
C PHE A 53 5.97 50.18 -112.99
N ASP A 54 5.29 49.29 -113.70
CA ASP A 54 5.17 47.88 -113.37
C ASP A 54 6.34 47.06 -113.94
N LEU A 55 6.94 47.52 -115.04
CA LEU A 55 8.14 46.93 -115.66
C LEU A 55 8.82 47.93 -116.61
N VAL A 56 10.14 47.81 -116.76
CA VAL A 56 10.94 48.64 -117.69
C VAL A 56 11.57 47.75 -118.77
N LEU A 57 11.38 48.10 -120.04
CA LEU A 57 12.14 47.57 -121.18
C LEU A 57 13.24 48.57 -121.55
N LEU A 58 14.49 48.14 -121.50
CA LEU A 58 15.63 49.06 -121.54
C LEU A 58 16.67 48.63 -122.56
N ASP A 59 16.91 49.44 -123.58
CA ASP A 59 18.02 49.22 -124.49
C ASP A 59 19.37 49.38 -123.78
N VAL A 60 20.33 48.54 -124.16
CA VAL A 60 21.67 48.54 -123.58
C VAL A 60 22.57 49.58 -124.25
N MET A 61 22.48 49.71 -125.58
CA MET A 61 23.41 50.50 -126.38
C MET A 61 22.81 51.86 -126.75
N MET A 62 22.79 52.79 -125.80
CA MET A 62 22.32 54.16 -126.03
C MET A 62 23.47 55.17 -125.91
N PRO A 63 23.47 56.27 -126.68
CA PRO A 63 24.48 57.30 -126.58
C PRO A 63 24.39 58.06 -125.25
N GLY A 64 25.55 58.36 -124.65
CA GLY A 64 25.64 59.10 -123.39
C GLY A 64 25.61 58.19 -122.16
N MET A 65 24.40 57.78 -121.74
CA MET A 65 24.22 56.86 -120.60
C MET A 65 23.80 55.49 -121.11
N ASP A 66 24.60 54.47 -120.81
CA ASP A 66 24.28 53.10 -121.21
C ASP A 66 23.13 52.53 -120.38
N GLY A 67 22.45 51.50 -120.91
CA GLY A 67 21.31 50.89 -120.21
C GLY A 67 21.69 50.28 -118.86
N PHE A 68 22.94 49.81 -118.67
CA PHE A 68 23.35 49.22 -117.40
C PHE A 68 23.47 50.26 -116.28
N ASP A 69 23.93 51.48 -116.61
CA ASP A 69 23.95 52.63 -115.71
C ASP A 69 22.52 53.03 -115.31
N VAL A 70 21.60 53.10 -116.27
CA VAL A 70 20.18 53.40 -116.02
C VAL A 70 19.55 52.37 -115.07
N CYS A 71 19.74 51.08 -115.33
CA CYS A 71 19.22 50.00 -114.47
C CYS A 71 19.79 50.09 -113.05
N ARG A 72 21.12 50.31 -112.91
CA ARG A 72 21.72 50.44 -111.58
C ARG A 72 21.13 51.60 -110.78
N ARG A 73 20.82 52.73 -111.43
CA ARG A 73 20.18 53.87 -110.78
C ARG A 73 18.75 53.55 -110.34
N LEU A 74 17.94 52.93 -111.21
CA LEU A 74 16.60 52.44 -110.83
C LEU A 74 16.66 51.45 -109.65
N LYS A 75 17.65 50.55 -109.65
CA LYS A 75 17.82 49.57 -108.57
C LYS A 75 18.36 50.16 -107.27
N SER A 76 18.98 51.33 -107.32
CA SER A 76 19.51 52.00 -106.13
C SER A 76 18.46 52.84 -105.38
N ASP A 77 17.37 53.21 -106.04
CA ASP A 77 16.29 54.00 -105.43
C ASP A 77 15.23 53.06 -104.82
N PRO A 78 14.97 53.08 -103.51
CA PRO A 78 14.00 52.21 -102.85
C PRO A 78 12.58 52.25 -103.45
N CYS A 79 12.18 53.36 -104.06
CA CYS A 79 10.86 53.52 -104.66
C CYS A 79 10.73 52.86 -106.05
N THR A 80 11.86 52.63 -106.74
CA THR A 80 11.89 52.02 -108.09
C THR A 80 12.69 50.71 -108.15
N ALA A 81 13.37 50.33 -107.07
CA ALA A 81 14.25 49.17 -107.01
C ALA A 81 13.55 47.84 -107.24
N ASP A 82 12.27 47.74 -106.88
CA ASP A 82 11.47 46.54 -107.04
C ASP A 82 10.88 46.39 -108.46
N ILE A 83 11.07 47.38 -109.35
CA ILE A 83 10.55 47.35 -110.71
C ILE A 83 11.41 46.42 -111.57
N PRO A 84 10.86 45.35 -112.17
CA PRO A 84 11.62 44.47 -113.05
C PRO A 84 12.12 45.23 -114.28
N VAL A 85 13.41 45.07 -114.60
CA VAL A 85 14.04 45.66 -115.78
C VAL A 85 14.44 44.52 -116.72
N ILE A 86 13.93 44.55 -117.95
CA ILE A 86 14.31 43.62 -119.02
C ILE A 86 15.15 44.40 -120.03
N PHE A 87 16.37 43.93 -120.26
CA PHE A 87 17.28 44.58 -121.21
C PHE A 87 16.97 44.18 -122.65
N MET A 88 17.05 45.11 -123.59
CA MET A 88 17.09 44.82 -125.02
C MET A 88 18.53 44.99 -125.48
N THR A 89 19.15 43.96 -126.08
CA THR A 89 20.58 44.00 -126.41
C THR A 89 20.89 43.40 -127.77
N ALA A 90 21.78 44.03 -128.53
CA ALA A 90 22.33 43.47 -129.77
C ALA A 90 23.49 42.48 -129.54
N LEU A 91 23.94 42.32 -128.29
CA LEU A 91 25.12 41.54 -127.93
C LEU A 91 24.70 40.14 -127.47
N THR A 92 25.12 39.12 -128.23
CA THR A 92 24.78 37.71 -127.95
C THR A 92 25.78 37.00 -127.04
N ASP A 93 26.92 37.62 -126.73
CA ASP A 93 27.98 37.03 -125.91
C ASP A 93 27.58 36.94 -124.42
N THR A 94 27.97 35.82 -123.80
CA THR A 94 27.64 35.42 -122.42
C THR A 94 28.11 36.45 -121.39
N LYS A 95 29.22 37.16 -121.67
CA LYS A 95 29.76 38.21 -120.79
C LYS A 95 28.78 39.38 -120.59
N HIS A 96 28.08 39.80 -121.63
CA HIS A 96 27.14 40.92 -121.54
C HIS A 96 25.83 40.53 -120.86
N LYS A 97 25.40 39.27 -121.02
CA LYS A 97 24.25 38.71 -120.29
C LYS A 97 24.51 38.66 -118.79
N ILE A 98 25.71 38.25 -118.38
CA ILE A 98 26.13 38.27 -116.97
C ILE A 98 26.17 39.72 -116.44
N ALA A 99 26.64 40.68 -117.24
CA ALA A 99 26.63 42.09 -116.85
C ALA A 99 25.20 42.64 -116.65
N ALA A 100 24.24 42.25 -117.50
CA ALA A 100 22.83 42.62 -117.38
C ALA A 100 22.21 42.19 -116.04
N PHE A 101 22.40 40.93 -115.64
CA PHE A 101 21.93 40.45 -114.35
C PHE A 101 22.68 41.10 -113.17
N LYS A 102 23.99 41.35 -113.30
CA LYS A 102 24.78 42.06 -112.26
C LYS A 102 24.34 43.52 -112.05
N ALA A 103 23.85 44.18 -113.10
CA ALA A 103 23.28 45.52 -113.01
C ALA A 103 21.88 45.54 -112.35
N GLY A 104 21.30 44.37 -112.10
CA GLY A 104 19.98 44.19 -111.48
C GLY A 104 18.84 43.99 -112.46
N GLY A 105 19.13 43.72 -113.74
CA GLY A 105 18.13 43.27 -114.70
C GLY A 105 17.58 41.89 -114.32
N VAL A 106 16.29 41.68 -114.53
CA VAL A 106 15.63 40.39 -114.27
C VAL A 106 15.63 39.50 -115.50
N ASP A 107 15.86 40.07 -116.68
CA ASP A 107 15.95 39.34 -117.94
C ASP A 107 16.55 40.18 -119.07
N TYR A 108 16.73 39.59 -120.25
CA TYR A 108 17.12 40.28 -121.48
C TYR A 108 16.49 39.67 -122.74
N VAL A 109 16.33 40.47 -123.79
CA VAL A 109 15.85 40.11 -125.13
C VAL A 109 16.89 40.52 -126.16
N THR A 110 17.17 39.66 -127.14
CA THR A 110 18.18 39.93 -128.17
C THR A 110 17.58 40.67 -129.37
N LYS A 111 18.29 41.68 -129.90
CA LYS A 111 17.93 42.40 -131.13
C LYS A 111 18.41 41.61 -132.38
N PRO A 112 17.66 41.57 -133.50
CA PRO A 112 16.37 42.22 -133.75
C PRO A 112 15.25 41.59 -132.93
N VAL A 113 14.41 42.44 -132.33
CA VAL A 113 13.44 42.02 -131.31
C VAL A 113 12.24 41.34 -131.95
N GLN A 114 11.85 40.16 -131.44
CA GLN A 114 10.59 39.51 -131.76
C GLN A 114 9.51 39.90 -130.76
N VAL A 115 8.42 40.50 -131.24
CA VAL A 115 7.36 41.07 -130.40
C VAL A 115 6.72 40.03 -129.47
N ASP A 116 6.45 38.82 -129.97
CA ASP A 116 5.86 37.74 -129.18
C ASP A 116 6.77 37.30 -128.03
N GLU A 117 8.09 37.31 -128.25
CA GLU A 117 9.08 36.98 -127.21
C GLU A 117 9.04 38.01 -126.08
N VAL A 118 8.95 39.29 -126.44
CA VAL A 118 8.87 40.40 -125.46
C VAL A 118 7.59 40.29 -124.65
N ILE A 119 6.44 40.10 -125.31
CA ILE A 119 5.15 40.00 -124.63
C ILE A 119 5.15 38.84 -123.62
N ALA A 120 5.68 37.67 -124.02
CA ALA A 120 5.77 36.51 -123.14
C ALA A 120 6.65 36.78 -121.90
N ARG A 121 7.81 37.41 -122.09
CA ARG A 121 8.73 37.75 -120.99
C ARG A 121 8.16 38.84 -120.08
N VAL A 122 7.58 39.89 -120.65
CA VAL A 122 6.90 40.95 -119.90
C VAL A 122 5.78 40.35 -119.05
N GLY A 123 4.90 39.53 -119.63
CA GLY A 123 3.80 38.88 -118.91
C GLY A 123 4.30 37.98 -117.76
N THR A 124 5.38 37.24 -117.98
CA THR A 124 5.99 36.37 -116.94
C THR A 124 6.48 37.18 -115.75
N HIS A 125 7.24 38.26 -115.99
CA HIS A 125 7.82 39.07 -114.92
C HIS A 125 6.79 39.93 -114.19
N LEU A 126 5.75 40.40 -114.87
CA LEU A 126 4.61 41.05 -114.23
C LEU A 126 3.85 40.09 -113.29
N ASN A 127 3.59 38.86 -113.74
CA ASN A 127 2.93 37.84 -112.91
C ASN A 127 3.77 37.44 -111.70
N LEU A 128 5.09 37.30 -111.87
CA LEU A 128 6.01 37.02 -110.76
C LEU A 128 5.98 38.13 -109.72
N ARG A 129 6.06 39.40 -110.14
CA ARG A 129 5.98 40.55 -109.23
C ARG A 129 4.64 40.60 -108.50
N PHE A 130 3.54 40.33 -109.20
CA PHE A 130 2.20 40.28 -108.61
C PHE A 130 2.10 39.19 -107.53
N MET A 131 2.56 37.96 -107.82
CA MET A 131 2.54 36.85 -106.88
C MET A 131 3.43 37.11 -105.66
N GLN A 132 4.62 37.67 -105.85
CA GLN A 132 5.51 38.03 -104.75
C GLN A 132 4.85 39.04 -103.80
N ARG A 133 4.22 40.10 -104.33
CA ARG A 133 3.49 41.07 -103.50
C ARG A 133 2.32 40.44 -102.76
N GLN A 134 1.55 39.55 -103.42
CA GLN A 134 0.44 38.83 -102.77
C GLN A 134 0.92 37.94 -101.62
N LEU A 135 1.98 37.15 -101.84
CA LEU A 135 2.57 36.30 -100.81
C LEU A 135 3.07 37.11 -99.62
N GLN A 136 3.64 38.29 -99.87
CA GLN A 136 4.14 39.17 -98.81
C GLN A 136 3.01 39.75 -97.96
N ILE A 137 1.89 40.12 -98.58
CA ILE A 137 0.67 40.53 -97.88
C ILE A 137 0.11 39.36 -97.05
N GLN A 138 0.04 38.16 -97.62
CA GLN A 138 -0.42 36.96 -96.90
C GLN A 138 0.49 36.63 -95.71
N ASN A 139 1.81 36.70 -95.86
CA ASN A 139 2.75 36.46 -94.77
C ASN A 139 2.55 37.45 -93.61
N VAL A 140 2.34 38.74 -93.91
CA VAL A 140 2.05 39.74 -92.88
C VAL A 140 0.73 39.43 -92.16
N GLN A 141 -0.32 39.02 -92.90
CA GLN A 141 -1.59 38.62 -92.29
C GLN A 141 -1.45 37.36 -91.43
N LEU A 142 -0.71 36.37 -91.90
CA LEU A 142 -0.45 35.12 -91.20
C LEU A 142 0.32 35.36 -89.90
N HIS A 143 1.37 36.19 -89.94
CA HIS A 143 2.11 36.57 -88.74
C HIS A 143 1.23 37.32 -87.74
N ARG A 144 0.29 38.15 -88.21
CA ARG A 144 -0.66 38.84 -87.34
C ARG A 144 -1.64 37.86 -86.68
N HIS A 145 -2.17 36.89 -87.43
CA HIS A 145 -3.02 35.83 -86.89
C HIS A 145 -2.25 34.92 -85.93
N GLN A 146 -1.00 34.60 -86.24
CA GLN A 146 -0.14 33.78 -85.39
C GLN A 146 0.13 34.49 -84.06
N ALA A 147 0.45 35.78 -84.08
CA ALA A 147 0.62 36.56 -82.84
C ALA A 147 -0.65 36.62 -81.99
N GLU A 148 -1.82 36.75 -82.63
CA GLU A 148 -3.12 36.77 -81.94
C GLU A 148 -3.48 35.39 -81.36
N LEU A 149 -3.18 34.31 -82.08
CA LEU A 149 -3.31 32.93 -81.59
C LEU A 149 -2.33 32.63 -80.46
N GLU A 150 -1.07 33.03 -80.59
CA GLU A 150 -0.06 32.86 -79.53
C GLU A 150 -0.45 33.64 -78.27
N HIS A 151 -1.02 34.84 -78.42
CA HIS A 151 -1.55 35.60 -77.29
C HIS A 151 -2.72 34.88 -76.63
N ARG A 152 -3.72 34.43 -77.41
CA ARG A 152 -4.86 33.66 -76.86
C ARG A 152 -4.44 32.33 -76.25
N VAL A 153 -3.46 31.64 -76.82
CA VAL A 153 -2.90 30.40 -76.28
C VAL A 153 -2.14 30.71 -75.00
N ALA A 154 -1.39 31.80 -74.91
CA ALA A 154 -0.71 32.22 -73.69
C ALA A 154 -1.71 32.57 -72.58
N GLU A 155 -2.75 33.36 -72.87
CA GLU A 155 -3.82 33.68 -71.93
C GLU A 155 -4.54 32.41 -71.45
N ARG A 156 -4.96 31.53 -72.38
CA ARG A 156 -5.59 30.26 -72.01
C ARG A 156 -4.64 29.30 -71.30
N THR A 157 -3.35 29.31 -71.61
CA THR A 157 -2.36 28.48 -70.90
C THR A 157 -2.15 29.00 -69.49
N VAL A 158 -2.15 30.32 -69.27
CA VAL A 158 -2.10 30.90 -67.93
C VAL A 158 -3.38 30.57 -67.14
N GLU A 159 -4.56 30.77 -67.71
CA GLU A 159 -5.83 30.41 -67.06
C GLU A 159 -5.95 28.91 -66.78
N LEU A 160 -5.61 28.06 -67.76
CA LEU A 160 -5.67 26.61 -67.62
C LEU A 160 -4.58 26.09 -66.69
N SER A 161 -3.40 26.72 -66.64
CA SER A 161 -2.36 26.36 -65.66
C SER A 161 -2.75 26.80 -64.25
N ALA A 162 -3.39 27.96 -64.10
CA ALA A 162 -3.94 28.41 -62.82
C ALA A 162 -5.08 27.49 -62.35
N SER A 163 -6.00 27.12 -63.25
CA SER A 163 -7.10 26.19 -62.97
C SER A 163 -6.60 24.77 -62.72
N ASN A 164 -5.64 24.26 -63.48
CA ASN A 164 -5.00 22.98 -63.20
C ASN A 164 -4.20 23.00 -61.91
N ARG A 165 -3.57 24.12 -61.54
CA ARG A 165 -2.89 24.27 -60.26
C ARG A 165 -3.89 24.21 -59.12
N LEU A 166 -4.99 24.95 -59.21
CA LEU A 166 -6.08 24.91 -58.22
C LEU A 166 -6.72 23.52 -58.11
N LEU A 167 -7.00 22.86 -59.23
CA LEU A 167 -7.54 21.50 -59.24
C LEU A 167 -6.54 20.47 -58.71
N ARG A 168 -5.25 20.62 -59.00
CA ARG A 168 -4.21 19.78 -58.41
C ARG A 168 -4.07 20.03 -56.92
N GLU A 169 -4.16 21.28 -56.47
CA GLU A 169 -4.19 21.63 -55.05
C GLU A 169 -5.41 21.01 -54.36
N GLU A 170 -6.60 21.08 -54.97
CA GLU A 170 -7.83 20.45 -54.42
C GLU A 170 -7.76 18.92 -54.45
N ILE A 171 -7.21 18.31 -55.51
CA ILE A 171 -7.02 16.85 -55.59
C ILE A 171 -5.97 16.39 -54.58
N ASP A 172 -4.87 17.12 -54.43
CA ASP A 172 -3.83 16.83 -53.44
C ASP A 172 -4.38 17.04 -52.03
N GLU A 173 -5.25 18.03 -51.79
CA GLU A 173 -5.92 18.24 -50.52
C GLU A 173 -6.91 17.12 -50.21
N ARG A 174 -7.73 16.69 -51.19
CA ARG A 174 -8.62 15.53 -51.04
C ARG A 174 -7.84 14.24 -50.83
N LYS A 175 -6.76 14.00 -51.58
CA LYS A 175 -5.88 12.84 -51.39
C LYS A 175 -5.21 12.88 -50.04
N ARG A 176 -4.65 14.01 -49.61
CA ARG A 176 -4.07 14.16 -48.27
C ARG A 176 -5.11 13.95 -47.18
N THR A 177 -6.35 14.40 -47.38
CA THR A 177 -7.45 14.17 -46.44
C THR A 177 -7.83 12.69 -46.40
N GLN A 178 -7.90 12.03 -47.55
CA GLN A 178 -8.23 10.62 -47.67
C GLN A 178 -7.11 9.71 -47.14
N GLU A 179 -5.85 10.03 -47.44
CA GLU A 179 -4.65 9.40 -46.88
C GLU A 179 -4.56 9.66 -45.38
N ARG A 180 -4.91 10.86 -44.90
CA ARG A 180 -4.98 11.17 -43.46
C ARG A 180 -6.08 10.39 -42.77
N LEU A 181 -7.27 10.26 -43.36
CA LEU A 181 -8.35 9.43 -42.82
C LEU A 181 -7.97 7.94 -42.82
N ALA A 182 -7.39 7.44 -43.91
CA ALA A 182 -6.89 6.07 -43.99
C ALA A 182 -5.74 5.81 -43.02
N LEU A 183 -4.84 6.80 -42.82
CA LEU A 183 -3.76 6.72 -41.85
C LEU A 183 -4.29 6.75 -40.42
N VAL A 184 -5.32 7.54 -40.11
CA VAL A 184 -5.95 7.56 -38.78
C VAL A 184 -6.63 6.21 -38.51
N ASP A 185 -7.41 5.68 -39.46
CA ASP A 185 -8.04 4.36 -39.29
C ASP A 185 -6.99 3.24 -39.20
N PHE A 186 -5.97 3.25 -40.05
CA PHE A 186 -4.84 2.31 -39.96
C PHE A 186 -4.11 2.44 -38.63
N ALA A 187 -3.81 3.65 -38.16
CA ALA A 187 -3.12 3.90 -36.90
C ALA A 187 -3.94 3.38 -35.72
N LEU A 188 -5.26 3.60 -35.70
CA LEU A 188 -6.17 3.10 -34.65
C LEU A 188 -6.28 1.56 -34.68
N ASN A 189 -6.19 0.92 -35.84
CA ASN A 189 -6.16 -0.55 -35.97
C ASN A 189 -4.79 -1.17 -35.64
N GLN A 190 -3.69 -0.42 -35.71
CA GLN A 190 -2.36 -0.87 -35.26
C GLN A 190 -2.17 -0.75 -33.73
N VAL A 191 -3.10 -0.12 -33.01
CA VAL A 191 -3.07 -0.08 -31.55
C VAL A 191 -3.39 -1.48 -31.00
N SER A 192 -2.48 -2.02 -30.18
CA SER A 192 -2.64 -3.33 -29.53
C SER A 192 -3.69 -3.37 -28.41
N GLU A 193 -4.44 -2.28 -28.22
CA GLU A 193 -5.55 -2.15 -27.28
C GLU A 193 -6.85 -2.03 -28.07
N ALA A 194 -7.94 -2.52 -27.51
CA ALA A 194 -9.25 -2.38 -28.10
C ALA A 194 -9.66 -0.90 -28.04
N VAL A 195 -10.02 -0.32 -29.18
CA VAL A 195 -10.41 1.09 -29.28
C VAL A 195 -11.89 1.19 -29.60
N TYR A 196 -12.64 1.94 -28.79
CA TYR A 196 -14.05 2.24 -29.03
C TYR A 196 -14.27 3.75 -29.11
N LEU A 197 -15.07 4.22 -30.06
CA LEU A 197 -15.63 5.55 -30.04
C LEU A 197 -17.12 5.44 -29.72
N ILE A 198 -17.56 6.14 -28.68
CA ILE A 198 -18.97 6.14 -28.27
C ILE A 198 -19.55 7.55 -28.19
N ASP A 199 -20.88 7.64 -28.33
CA ASP A 199 -21.65 8.87 -28.10
C ASP A 199 -22.13 9.01 -26.65
N GLU A 200 -22.89 10.07 -26.39
CA GLU A 200 -23.52 10.34 -25.10
C GLU A 200 -24.49 9.25 -24.62
N ASN A 201 -25.00 8.41 -25.53
CA ASN A 201 -25.88 7.27 -25.23
C ASN A 201 -25.10 5.96 -25.04
N ALA A 202 -23.76 6.03 -25.05
CA ALA A 202 -22.85 4.91 -24.97
C ALA A 202 -22.99 3.87 -26.10
N ARG A 203 -23.40 4.30 -27.29
CA ARG A 203 -23.44 3.47 -28.51
C ARG A 203 -22.11 3.51 -29.25
N PHE A 204 -21.69 2.40 -29.84
CA PHE A 204 -20.46 2.33 -30.61
C PHE A 204 -20.59 2.99 -31.99
N HIS A 205 -19.81 4.04 -32.24
CA HIS A 205 -19.65 4.69 -33.54
C HIS A 205 -18.44 4.17 -34.30
N TYR A 206 -17.41 3.72 -33.58
CA TYR A 206 -16.21 3.10 -34.15
C TYR A 206 -15.65 2.04 -33.22
N VAL A 207 -15.17 0.94 -33.79
CA VAL A 207 -14.36 -0.08 -33.12
C VAL A 207 -13.20 -0.49 -34.02
N ASN A 208 -12.02 -0.73 -33.45
CA ASN A 208 -10.87 -1.23 -34.22
C ASN A 208 -10.89 -2.78 -34.36
N ASP A 209 -9.93 -3.33 -35.10
CA ASP A 209 -9.84 -4.80 -35.27
C ASP A 209 -9.53 -5.54 -33.97
N GLU A 210 -8.71 -4.93 -33.10
CA GLU A 210 -8.37 -5.52 -31.81
C GLU A 210 -9.60 -5.65 -30.89
N ALA A 211 -10.49 -4.65 -30.90
CA ALA A 211 -11.80 -4.71 -30.24
C ALA A 211 -12.64 -5.92 -30.69
N CYS A 212 -12.68 -6.17 -32.01
CA CYS A 212 -13.39 -7.31 -32.58
C CYS A 212 -12.76 -8.64 -32.11
N ARG A 213 -11.43 -8.71 -32.11
CA ARG A 213 -10.66 -9.90 -31.72
C ARG A 213 -10.83 -10.25 -30.24
N VAL A 214 -10.68 -9.26 -29.35
CA VAL A 214 -10.73 -9.46 -27.90
C VAL A 214 -12.14 -9.81 -27.43
N LEU A 215 -13.17 -9.15 -27.98
CA LEU A 215 -14.56 -9.42 -27.59
C LEU A 215 -15.18 -10.61 -28.34
N GLY A 216 -14.62 -11.01 -29.47
CA GLY A 216 -15.10 -12.13 -30.30
C GLY A 216 -16.33 -11.81 -31.15
N TYR A 217 -16.69 -10.54 -31.30
CA TYR A 217 -17.79 -10.10 -32.15
C TYR A 217 -17.27 -9.55 -33.48
N GLY A 218 -18.06 -9.70 -34.56
CA GLY A 218 -17.77 -9.05 -35.84
C GLY A 218 -17.99 -7.53 -35.77
N ARG A 219 -17.26 -6.76 -36.59
CA ARG A 219 -17.32 -5.29 -36.63
C ARG A 219 -18.75 -4.76 -36.84
N GLU A 220 -19.49 -5.33 -37.78
CA GLU A 220 -20.89 -4.92 -38.06
C GLU A 220 -21.81 -5.18 -36.86
N THR A 221 -21.59 -6.27 -36.11
CA THR A 221 -22.35 -6.58 -34.90
C THR A 221 -22.01 -5.60 -33.78
N LEU A 222 -20.73 -5.30 -33.56
CA LEU A 222 -20.29 -4.32 -32.56
C LEU A 222 -20.80 -2.92 -32.87
N SER A 223 -20.83 -2.48 -34.12
CA SER A 223 -21.38 -1.18 -34.50
C SER A 223 -22.88 -1.00 -34.17
N GLY A 224 -23.62 -2.10 -33.98
CA GLY A 224 -25.01 -2.07 -33.50
C GLY A 224 -25.18 -2.12 -31.98
N MET A 225 -24.09 -2.34 -31.24
CA MET A 225 -24.07 -2.52 -29.79
C MET A 225 -23.70 -1.23 -29.06
N GLY A 226 -23.78 -1.25 -27.73
CA GLY A 226 -23.24 -0.21 -26.85
C GLY A 226 -22.45 -0.80 -25.69
N ILE A 227 -21.90 0.07 -24.85
CA ILE A 227 -21.07 -0.36 -23.70
C ILE A 227 -21.83 -1.31 -22.77
N GLY A 228 -23.13 -1.10 -22.57
CA GLY A 228 -23.94 -1.96 -21.70
C GLY A 228 -24.06 -3.41 -22.17
N ASP A 229 -23.81 -3.68 -23.45
CA ASP A 229 -23.85 -5.05 -23.99
C ASP A 229 -22.54 -5.81 -23.69
N VAL A 230 -21.42 -5.09 -23.58
CA VAL A 230 -20.07 -5.64 -23.39
C VAL A 230 -19.51 -5.49 -21.98
N ASP A 231 -20.01 -4.56 -21.16
CA ASP A 231 -19.59 -4.38 -19.76
C ASP A 231 -20.69 -4.92 -18.81
N PRO A 232 -20.47 -6.05 -18.11
CA PRO A 232 -21.43 -6.60 -17.15
C PRO A 232 -21.62 -5.73 -15.90
N GLY A 233 -20.59 -4.96 -15.53
CA GLY A 233 -20.62 -4.00 -14.43
C GLY A 233 -21.24 -2.66 -14.83
N TRP A 234 -21.78 -2.56 -16.05
CA TRP A 234 -22.42 -1.36 -16.56
C TRP A 234 -23.63 -0.95 -15.71
N LEU A 235 -23.44 0.08 -14.90
CA LEU A 235 -24.51 0.69 -14.14
C LEU A 235 -25.16 1.78 -14.99
N GLN A 236 -26.11 1.39 -15.85
CA GLN A 236 -26.84 2.28 -16.77
C GLN A 236 -27.40 3.53 -16.06
N ILE A 237 -27.85 3.40 -14.81
CA ILE A 237 -28.36 4.50 -13.96
C ILE A 237 -27.27 5.53 -13.60
N ARG A 238 -26.00 5.11 -13.58
CA ARG A 238 -24.85 5.97 -13.24
C ARG A 238 -24.14 6.53 -14.47
N TRP A 239 -24.45 6.08 -15.69
CA TRP A 239 -23.77 6.54 -16.90
C TRP A 239 -23.86 8.07 -17.09
N PRO A 240 -25.04 8.70 -16.95
CA PRO A 240 -25.14 10.14 -17.11
C PRO A 240 -24.22 10.88 -16.08
N LYS A 241 -24.03 10.28 -14.89
CA LYS A 241 -23.08 10.76 -13.88
C LYS A 241 -21.67 10.69 -14.48
N TYR A 242 -21.26 9.52 -14.92
CA TYR A 242 -19.90 9.32 -15.45
C TYR A 242 -19.62 10.23 -16.64
N TYR A 243 -20.55 10.34 -17.59
CA TYR A 243 -20.45 11.21 -18.75
C TYR A 243 -20.21 12.67 -18.37
N ARG A 244 -20.93 13.20 -17.38
CA ARG A 244 -20.69 14.56 -16.87
C ARG A 244 -19.37 14.77 -16.18
N LYS A 245 -18.94 13.76 -15.42
CA LYS A 245 -17.63 13.80 -14.76
C LYS A 245 -16.54 13.82 -15.83
N LEU A 246 -16.68 12.98 -16.85
CA LEU A 246 -15.80 12.91 -18.01
C LEU A 246 -15.76 14.24 -18.76
N LYS A 247 -16.91 14.81 -19.15
CA LYS A 247 -16.98 16.13 -19.81
C LYS A 247 -16.30 17.24 -19.01
N ARG A 248 -16.37 17.18 -17.67
CA ARG A 248 -15.69 18.16 -16.80
C ARG A 248 -14.18 17.93 -16.69
N GLN A 249 -13.73 16.67 -16.70
CA GLN A 249 -12.33 16.31 -16.45
C GLN A 249 -11.51 16.12 -17.73
N GLY A 250 -12.15 16.03 -18.89
CA GLY A 250 -11.51 15.78 -20.18
C GLY A 250 -11.18 14.31 -20.39
N SER A 251 -10.46 13.69 -19.46
CA SER A 251 -10.15 12.26 -19.49
C SER A 251 -10.06 11.67 -18.10
N PHE A 252 -10.24 10.35 -18.00
CA PHE A 252 -9.89 9.60 -16.80
C PHE A 252 -9.71 8.12 -17.14
N MET A 253 -9.00 7.42 -16.26
CA MET A 253 -8.81 5.98 -16.33
C MET A 253 -9.66 5.29 -15.27
N LEU A 254 -10.21 4.13 -15.61
CA LEU A 254 -10.95 3.27 -14.70
C LEU A 254 -10.66 1.80 -14.99
N GLU A 255 -10.79 0.95 -13.98
CA GLU A 255 -10.84 -0.50 -14.17
C GLU A 255 -12.30 -0.95 -14.13
N THR A 256 -12.71 -1.76 -15.10
CA THR A 256 -14.03 -2.38 -15.20
C THR A 256 -13.90 -3.84 -15.64
N GLN A 257 -15.01 -4.49 -15.94
CA GLN A 257 -15.05 -5.83 -16.49
C GLN A 257 -15.69 -5.81 -17.86
N HIS A 258 -15.15 -6.56 -18.82
CA HIS A 258 -15.77 -6.77 -20.12
C HIS A 258 -16.11 -8.24 -20.32
N ARG A 259 -17.13 -8.48 -21.14
CA ARG A 259 -17.65 -9.79 -21.48
C ARG A 259 -17.60 -10.01 -22.98
N THR A 260 -17.00 -11.12 -23.36
CA THR A 260 -16.89 -11.60 -24.74
C THR A 260 -18.20 -12.26 -25.20
N CYS A 261 -18.29 -12.58 -26.50
CA CYS A 261 -19.47 -13.21 -27.11
C CYS A 261 -19.78 -14.63 -26.60
N ASP A 262 -18.76 -15.35 -26.14
CA ASP A 262 -18.88 -16.68 -25.50
C ASP A 262 -19.20 -16.60 -24.00
N GLY A 263 -19.36 -15.39 -23.45
CA GLY A 263 -19.73 -15.14 -22.06
C GLY A 263 -18.55 -15.04 -21.08
N ARG A 264 -17.30 -15.18 -21.53
CA ARG A 264 -16.12 -14.99 -20.67
C ARG A 264 -16.00 -13.53 -20.21
N VAL A 265 -15.86 -13.33 -18.90
CA VAL A 265 -15.65 -12.01 -18.29
C VAL A 265 -14.16 -11.82 -17.97
N PHE A 266 -13.59 -10.67 -18.31
CA PHE A 266 -12.20 -10.32 -18.03
C PHE A 266 -12.06 -8.89 -17.48
N PRO A 267 -11.10 -8.63 -16.60
CA PRO A 267 -10.81 -7.28 -16.14
C PRO A 267 -10.21 -6.43 -17.26
N ALA A 268 -10.77 -5.24 -17.46
CA ALA A 268 -10.35 -4.30 -18.47
C ALA A 268 -9.96 -2.96 -17.82
N GLU A 269 -8.81 -2.43 -18.19
CA GLU A 269 -8.45 -1.04 -17.90
C GLU A 269 -8.92 -0.17 -19.07
N VAL A 270 -9.69 0.87 -18.77
CA VAL A 270 -10.33 1.73 -19.75
C VAL A 270 -9.82 3.15 -19.54
N SER A 271 -9.16 3.69 -20.55
CA SER A 271 -8.82 5.11 -20.64
C SER A 271 -9.89 5.82 -21.47
N ALA A 272 -10.73 6.61 -20.80
CA ALA A 272 -11.83 7.36 -21.43
C ALA A 272 -11.39 8.81 -21.69
N ASN A 273 -11.51 9.25 -22.95
CA ASN A 273 -11.09 10.57 -23.40
C ASN A 273 -12.24 11.25 -24.13
N TYR A 274 -12.75 12.34 -23.56
CA TYR A 274 -13.86 13.10 -24.11
C TYR A 274 -13.39 14.23 -25.00
N PHE A 275 -14.13 14.43 -26.09
CA PHE A 275 -13.98 15.57 -26.97
C PHE A 275 -15.33 15.92 -27.61
N GLU A 276 -15.46 17.16 -28.06
CA GLU A 276 -16.63 17.62 -28.81
C GLU A 276 -16.28 17.73 -30.29
N TYR A 277 -17.17 17.22 -31.13
CA TYR A 277 -17.08 17.34 -32.57
C TYR A 277 -18.46 17.68 -33.12
N ASP A 278 -18.55 18.83 -33.81
CA ASP A 278 -19.78 19.35 -34.42
C ASP A 278 -20.97 19.47 -33.44
N GLY A 279 -20.70 19.93 -32.22
CA GLY A 279 -21.71 20.11 -31.16
C GLY A 279 -22.16 18.81 -30.49
N VAL A 280 -21.64 17.65 -30.92
CA VAL A 280 -21.90 16.34 -30.33
C VAL A 280 -20.70 15.92 -29.47
N GLY A 281 -20.97 15.42 -28.27
CA GLY A 281 -19.94 14.90 -27.37
C GLY A 281 -19.61 13.43 -27.69
N TYR A 282 -18.33 13.15 -27.90
CA TYR A 282 -17.81 11.80 -28.13
C TYR A 282 -16.83 11.40 -27.03
N ASN A 283 -16.70 10.09 -26.83
CA ASN A 283 -15.74 9.51 -25.91
C ASN A 283 -14.93 8.41 -26.60
N LEU A 284 -13.62 8.60 -26.68
CA LEU A 284 -12.66 7.62 -27.16
C LEU A 284 -12.16 6.78 -25.97
N LEU A 285 -12.45 5.49 -26.03
CA LEU A 285 -12.09 4.49 -25.03
C LEU A 285 -10.93 3.66 -25.57
N LEU A 286 -9.79 3.67 -24.87
CA LEU A 286 -8.72 2.69 -25.06
C LEU A 286 -8.87 1.63 -23.98
N VAL A 287 -8.94 0.37 -24.38
CA VAL A 287 -9.32 -0.75 -23.52
C VAL A 287 -8.26 -1.82 -23.58
N ARG A 288 -7.63 -2.06 -22.44
CA ARG A 288 -6.60 -3.06 -22.27
C ARG A 288 -7.10 -4.23 -21.44
N ASP A 289 -6.96 -5.45 -21.97
CA ASP A 289 -7.10 -6.66 -21.16
C ASP A 289 -5.93 -6.72 -20.17
N ILE A 290 -6.25 -6.63 -18.88
CA ILE A 290 -5.27 -6.64 -17.80
C ILE A 290 -5.29 -7.97 -17.04
N THR A 291 -5.88 -9.04 -17.61
CA THR A 291 -5.98 -10.36 -16.98
C THR A 291 -4.61 -10.88 -16.53
N GLU A 292 -3.62 -10.86 -17.42
CA GLU A 292 -2.27 -11.35 -17.09
C GLU A 292 -1.58 -10.49 -16.04
N ARG A 293 -1.68 -9.16 -16.16
CA ARG A 293 -1.16 -8.21 -15.17
C ARG A 293 -1.79 -8.44 -13.80
N LYS A 294 -3.12 -8.54 -13.71
CA LYS A 294 -3.83 -8.79 -12.44
C LYS A 294 -3.48 -10.15 -11.84
N ARG A 295 -3.24 -11.17 -12.68
CA ARG A 295 -2.75 -12.49 -12.21
C ARG A 295 -1.34 -12.40 -11.65
N GLN A 296 -0.41 -11.74 -12.34
CA GLN A 296 0.96 -11.54 -11.85
C GLN A 296 1.00 -10.67 -10.59
N GLU A 297 0.25 -9.57 -10.55
CA GLU A 297 0.12 -8.72 -9.35
C GLU A 297 -0.46 -9.50 -8.16
N ALA A 298 -1.48 -10.33 -8.39
CA ALA A 298 -2.04 -11.19 -7.36
C ALA A 298 -1.04 -12.24 -6.86
N GLN A 299 -0.31 -12.90 -7.77
CA GLN A 299 0.73 -13.87 -7.42
C GLN A 299 1.90 -13.24 -6.68
N ASP A 300 2.37 -12.07 -7.11
CA ASP A 300 3.43 -11.33 -6.43
C ASP A 300 2.99 -10.82 -5.07
N LYS A 301 1.74 -10.36 -4.94
CA LYS A 301 1.15 -9.98 -3.66
C LYS A 301 1.03 -11.18 -2.72
N SER A 302 0.56 -12.33 -3.21
CA SER A 302 0.48 -13.58 -2.44
C SER A 302 1.87 -14.07 -2.02
N ARG A 303 2.85 -14.07 -2.93
CA ARG A 303 4.25 -14.44 -2.65
C ARG A 303 4.89 -13.51 -1.61
N ARG A 304 4.79 -12.19 -1.79
CA ARG A 304 5.29 -11.21 -0.81
C ARG A 304 4.62 -11.40 0.54
N ARG A 305 3.30 -11.63 0.57
CA ARG A 305 2.57 -11.86 1.82
C ARG A 305 2.99 -13.13 2.54
N ILE A 306 3.28 -14.21 1.81
CA ILE A 306 3.84 -15.45 2.36
C ILE A 306 5.20 -15.15 3.00
N PHE A 307 6.12 -14.49 2.29
CA PHE A 307 7.43 -14.13 2.84
C PHE A 307 7.36 -13.15 4.02
N GLU A 308 6.47 -12.16 3.97
CA GLU A 308 6.24 -11.23 5.08
C GLU A 308 5.76 -11.96 6.33
N LEU A 309 4.79 -12.86 6.20
CA LEU A 309 4.28 -13.62 7.34
C LEU A 309 5.28 -14.66 7.84
N LEU A 310 6.05 -15.29 6.95
CA LEU A 310 7.17 -16.13 7.35
C LEU A 310 8.17 -15.31 8.16
N ALA A 311 8.64 -14.17 7.64
CA ALA A 311 9.59 -13.30 8.31
C ALA A 311 9.10 -12.81 9.68
N ARG A 312 7.81 -12.45 9.79
CA ARG A 312 7.18 -11.91 11.00
C ARG A 312 6.66 -12.96 12.00
N GLY A 313 6.83 -14.26 11.72
CA GLY A 313 6.36 -15.33 12.60
C GLY A 313 4.84 -15.47 12.67
N GLY A 314 4.14 -15.35 11.52
CA GLY A 314 2.70 -15.51 11.42
C GLY A 314 2.19 -16.91 11.80
N LYS A 315 0.89 -17.04 12.10
CA LYS A 315 0.27 -18.32 12.45
C LYS A 315 0.39 -19.32 11.29
N LEU A 316 0.84 -20.54 11.58
CA LEU A 316 1.09 -21.57 10.55
C LEU A 316 -0.13 -21.85 9.64
N PRO A 317 -1.38 -21.99 10.15
CA PRO A 317 -2.55 -22.18 9.29
C PRO A 317 -2.81 -21.01 8.32
N GLU A 318 -2.50 -19.77 8.73
CA GLU A 318 -2.66 -18.59 7.88
C GLU A 318 -1.65 -18.61 6.73
N ILE A 319 -0.39 -18.98 7.03
CA ILE A 319 0.68 -19.11 6.03
C ILE A 319 0.35 -20.23 5.04
N LEU A 320 0.00 -21.42 5.54
CA LEU A 320 -0.35 -22.56 4.70
C LEU A 320 -1.61 -22.28 3.86
N GLY A 321 -2.59 -21.56 4.41
CA GLY A 321 -3.76 -21.09 3.66
C GLY A 321 -3.40 -20.15 2.50
N LEU A 322 -2.41 -19.26 2.69
CA LEU A 322 -1.91 -18.42 1.59
C LEU A 322 -1.12 -19.23 0.56
N VAL A 323 -0.35 -20.22 1.00
CA VAL A 323 0.38 -21.13 0.12
C VAL A 323 -0.60 -21.91 -0.77
N VAL A 324 -1.72 -22.40 -0.23
CA VAL A 324 -2.77 -23.05 -1.03
C VAL A 324 -3.41 -22.07 -2.01
N ARG A 325 -3.79 -20.87 -1.56
CA ARG A 325 -4.37 -19.83 -2.45
C ARG A 325 -3.41 -19.40 -3.55
N TYR A 326 -2.10 -19.40 -3.31
CA TYR A 326 -1.10 -19.11 -4.33
C TYR A 326 -1.16 -20.12 -5.49
N VAL A 327 -1.42 -21.40 -5.20
CA VAL A 327 -1.61 -22.45 -6.22
C VAL A 327 -2.91 -22.29 -6.96
N GLU A 328 -4.00 -22.09 -6.24
CA GLU A 328 -5.34 -21.94 -6.83
C GLU A 328 -5.41 -20.69 -7.73
N GLN A 329 -4.60 -19.66 -7.46
CA GLN A 329 -4.43 -18.51 -8.35
C GLN A 329 -3.57 -18.82 -9.59
N ALA A 330 -2.58 -19.70 -9.47
CA ALA A 330 -1.73 -20.12 -10.59
C ALA A 330 -2.42 -21.14 -11.51
N CYS A 331 -3.27 -22.00 -10.94
CA CYS A 331 -4.09 -22.99 -11.63
C CYS A 331 -5.55 -22.83 -11.18
N PRO A 332 -6.38 -22.07 -11.92
CA PRO A 332 -7.79 -21.80 -11.54
C PRO A 332 -8.67 -23.05 -11.42
N ASP A 333 -8.33 -24.12 -12.14
CA ASP A 333 -9.08 -25.38 -12.14
C ASP A 333 -8.61 -26.36 -11.04
N CYS A 334 -7.58 -25.97 -10.28
CA CYS A 334 -7.02 -26.73 -9.17
C CYS A 334 -7.63 -26.27 -7.84
N ILE A 335 -7.99 -27.23 -6.98
CA ILE A 335 -8.35 -26.99 -5.58
C ILE A 335 -7.24 -27.59 -4.73
N GLY A 336 -6.68 -26.85 -3.78
CA GLY A 336 -5.55 -27.33 -2.98
C GLY A 336 -5.93 -27.70 -1.55
N SER A 337 -5.18 -28.62 -0.94
CA SER A 337 -5.23 -28.91 0.49
C SER A 337 -3.85 -29.23 1.04
N ILE A 338 -3.46 -28.63 2.16
CA ILE A 338 -2.30 -29.05 2.95
C ILE A 338 -2.81 -29.76 4.20
N MET A 339 -2.31 -30.98 4.40
CA MET A 339 -2.57 -31.79 5.58
C MET A 339 -1.27 -32.07 6.30
N LEU A 340 -1.22 -31.82 7.61
CA LEU A 340 -0.04 -32.01 8.44
C LEU A 340 -0.11 -33.34 9.18
N LEU A 341 1.05 -33.95 9.38
CA LEU A 341 1.17 -35.18 10.14
C LEU A 341 0.97 -34.91 11.64
N ASP A 342 0.22 -35.78 12.33
CA ASP A 342 0.05 -35.69 13.78
C ASP A 342 1.36 -36.00 14.53
N ALA A 343 1.41 -35.67 15.83
CA ALA A 343 2.60 -35.88 16.66
C ALA A 343 3.05 -37.35 16.72
N LYS A 344 2.13 -38.30 16.49
CA LYS A 344 2.41 -39.75 16.50
C LYS A 344 2.88 -40.28 15.15
N GLY A 345 2.79 -39.49 14.08
CA GLY A 345 3.15 -39.91 12.73
C GLY A 345 2.12 -40.82 12.04
N THR A 346 0.91 -40.93 12.58
CA THR A 346 -0.05 -41.98 12.20
C THR A 346 -1.21 -41.48 11.33
N HIS A 347 -1.58 -40.21 11.49
CA HIS A 347 -2.71 -39.62 10.78
C HIS A 347 -2.35 -38.24 10.23
N LEU A 348 -2.94 -37.88 9.09
CA LEU A 348 -2.86 -36.54 8.51
C LEU A 348 -4.10 -35.73 8.92
N ARG A 349 -3.87 -34.52 9.42
CA ARG A 349 -4.90 -33.56 9.85
C ARG A 349 -4.99 -32.41 8.87
N SER A 350 -6.20 -32.05 8.47
CA SER A 350 -6.42 -30.94 7.56
C SER A 350 -6.00 -29.64 8.22
N THR A 351 -5.13 -28.86 7.57
CA THR A 351 -4.60 -27.60 8.12
C THR A 351 -4.94 -26.40 7.25
N ALA A 352 -4.95 -26.56 5.93
CA ALA A 352 -5.32 -25.49 5.01
C ALA A 352 -5.97 -26.06 3.75
N ALA A 353 -7.24 -25.72 3.51
CA ALA A 353 -7.98 -26.13 2.32
C ALA A 353 -9.16 -25.17 2.07
N PRO A 354 -8.90 -23.94 1.61
CA PRO A 354 -9.87 -22.86 1.61
C PRO A 354 -11.07 -23.08 0.67
N ASN A 355 -10.88 -23.79 -0.45
CA ASN A 355 -11.90 -24.00 -1.48
C ASN A 355 -12.46 -25.43 -1.53
N LEU A 356 -12.11 -26.26 -0.55
CA LEU A 356 -12.59 -27.64 -0.48
C LEU A 356 -13.90 -27.69 0.32
N PRO A 357 -14.94 -28.43 -0.13
CA PRO A 357 -16.21 -28.48 0.59
C PRO A 357 -16.06 -29.01 2.03
N GLN A 358 -16.78 -28.40 2.97
CA GLN A 358 -16.67 -28.73 4.39
C GLN A 358 -17.02 -30.19 4.70
N ASP A 359 -18.05 -30.74 4.06
CA ASP A 359 -18.45 -32.15 4.23
C ASP A 359 -17.34 -33.11 3.81
N TYR A 360 -16.62 -32.77 2.73
CA TYR A 360 -15.48 -33.56 2.26
C TYR A 360 -14.27 -33.38 3.17
N LEU A 361 -14.00 -32.16 3.64
CA LEU A 361 -12.94 -31.87 4.61
C LEU A 361 -13.11 -32.66 5.91
N ALA A 362 -14.32 -32.70 6.45
CA ALA A 362 -14.64 -33.48 7.65
C ALA A 362 -14.44 -34.99 7.43
N ALA A 363 -14.72 -35.48 6.22
CA ALA A 363 -14.53 -36.89 5.88
C ALA A 363 -13.05 -37.31 5.74
N ILE A 364 -12.16 -36.37 5.38
CA ILE A 364 -10.74 -36.66 5.19
C ILE A 364 -9.86 -36.24 6.39
N ASP A 365 -10.36 -35.46 7.34
CA ASP A 365 -9.59 -35.11 8.54
C ASP A 365 -9.27 -36.36 9.37
N GLY A 366 -7.99 -36.55 9.70
CA GLY A 366 -7.52 -37.74 10.40
C GLY A 366 -7.38 -38.96 9.49
N ILE A 367 -7.09 -38.78 8.19
CA ILE A 367 -6.78 -39.90 7.29
C ILE A 367 -5.50 -40.61 7.75
N ALA A 368 -5.52 -41.95 7.76
CA ALA A 368 -4.39 -42.74 8.20
C ALA A 368 -3.25 -42.73 7.18
N VAL A 369 -2.00 -42.68 7.65
CA VAL A 369 -0.80 -42.82 6.82
C VAL A 369 -0.55 -44.30 6.57
N ALA A 370 -1.10 -44.82 5.48
CA ALA A 370 -0.96 -46.21 5.07
C ALA A 370 -1.06 -46.35 3.54
N ASP A 371 -0.48 -47.43 3.01
CA ASP A 371 -0.57 -47.72 1.58
C ASP A 371 -2.02 -47.95 1.15
N GLY A 372 -2.43 -47.29 0.07
CA GLY A 372 -3.77 -47.43 -0.49
C GLY A 372 -4.88 -46.67 0.23
N VAL A 373 -4.55 -45.77 1.15
CA VAL A 373 -5.53 -44.92 1.87
C VAL A 373 -5.55 -43.51 1.27
N GLY A 374 -6.40 -43.31 0.26
CA GLY A 374 -6.50 -42.05 -0.48
C GLY A 374 -5.18 -41.66 -1.19
N SER A 375 -5.16 -40.51 -1.87
CA SER A 375 -3.90 -40.01 -2.45
C SER A 375 -2.95 -39.49 -1.36
N CYS A 376 -3.46 -38.72 -0.38
CA CYS A 376 -2.65 -38.09 0.67
C CYS A 376 -2.03 -39.09 1.66
N GLY A 377 -2.81 -40.04 2.19
CA GLY A 377 -2.30 -41.05 3.11
C GLY A 377 -1.25 -41.96 2.47
N THR A 378 -1.49 -42.36 1.21
CA THR A 378 -0.54 -43.16 0.43
C THR A 378 0.74 -42.39 0.10
N ALA A 379 0.65 -41.11 -0.28
CA ALA A 379 1.82 -40.28 -0.59
C ALA A 379 2.73 -40.08 0.64
N ALA A 380 2.14 -39.85 1.81
CA ALA A 380 2.90 -39.78 3.07
C ALA A 380 3.57 -41.13 3.42
N TRP A 381 2.90 -42.25 3.20
CA TRP A 381 3.44 -43.58 3.51
C TRP A 381 4.57 -43.99 2.56
N ARG A 382 4.38 -43.78 1.24
CA ARG A 382 5.36 -44.13 0.21
C ARG A 382 6.53 -43.17 0.11
N ARG A 383 6.38 -41.93 0.60
CA ARG A 383 7.36 -40.84 0.44
C ARG A 383 7.61 -40.51 -1.04
N GLU A 384 6.58 -40.61 -1.88
CA GLU A 384 6.63 -40.25 -3.30
C GLU A 384 5.33 -39.56 -3.72
N THR A 385 5.37 -38.81 -4.83
CA THR A 385 4.19 -38.18 -5.41
C THR A 385 3.20 -39.24 -5.90
N VAL A 386 1.96 -39.19 -5.44
CA VAL A 386 0.88 -40.08 -5.86
C VAL A 386 -0.07 -39.33 -6.77
N ILE A 387 -0.21 -39.79 -8.01
CA ILE A 387 -1.09 -39.19 -9.02
C ILE A 387 -2.26 -40.13 -9.26
N VAL A 388 -3.47 -39.67 -8.95
CA VAL A 388 -4.71 -40.35 -9.33
C VAL A 388 -5.43 -39.51 -10.37
N GLU A 389 -5.36 -39.95 -11.63
CA GLU A 389 -5.98 -39.26 -12.78
C GLU A 389 -7.50 -39.43 -12.81
N ASP A 390 -8.03 -40.54 -12.28
CA ASP A 390 -9.47 -40.78 -12.17
C ASP A 390 -9.84 -41.47 -10.84
N ILE A 391 -10.44 -40.71 -9.94
CA ILE A 391 -10.92 -41.14 -8.61
C ILE A 391 -11.99 -42.24 -8.72
N ARG A 392 -12.76 -42.29 -9.80
CA ARG A 392 -13.88 -43.23 -9.95
C ARG A 392 -13.41 -44.67 -10.04
N SER A 393 -12.29 -44.91 -10.70
CA SER A 393 -11.75 -46.25 -10.95
C SER A 393 -10.60 -46.63 -10.01
N HIS A 394 -9.92 -45.65 -9.39
CA HIS A 394 -8.69 -45.92 -8.65
C HIS A 394 -8.93 -46.61 -7.28
N PRO A 395 -8.18 -47.68 -6.95
CA PRO A 395 -8.40 -48.48 -5.73
C PRO A 395 -8.19 -47.70 -4.42
N TYR A 396 -7.27 -46.74 -4.39
CA TYR A 396 -6.96 -45.93 -3.19
C TYR A 396 -8.17 -45.13 -2.68
N TRP A 397 -9.16 -44.88 -3.54
CA TRP A 397 -10.30 -44.04 -3.23
C TRP A 397 -11.49 -44.81 -2.69
N THR A 398 -11.43 -46.14 -2.54
CA THR A 398 -12.57 -46.98 -2.13
C THR A 398 -13.31 -46.45 -0.90
N ARG A 399 -12.59 -45.94 0.11
CA ARG A 399 -13.17 -45.38 1.35
C ARG A 399 -13.73 -43.96 1.21
N TYR A 400 -13.17 -43.14 0.31
CA TYR A 400 -13.44 -41.70 0.21
C TYR A 400 -14.17 -41.29 -1.09
N LYS A 401 -14.36 -42.23 -2.02
CA LYS A 401 -14.91 -42.01 -3.37
C LYS A 401 -16.27 -41.34 -3.35
N HIS A 402 -17.16 -41.79 -2.46
CA HIS A 402 -18.51 -41.22 -2.36
C HIS A 402 -18.46 -39.72 -2.04
N PHE A 403 -17.68 -39.34 -1.01
CA PHE A 403 -17.52 -37.95 -0.60
C PHE A 403 -16.81 -37.10 -1.67
N ALA A 404 -15.80 -37.66 -2.35
CA ALA A 404 -15.07 -36.96 -3.41
C ALA A 404 -15.97 -36.66 -4.62
N LEU A 405 -16.79 -37.62 -5.06
CA LEU A 405 -17.71 -37.43 -6.18
C LEU A 405 -18.86 -36.48 -5.84
N GLN A 406 -19.36 -36.51 -4.60
CA GLN A 406 -20.34 -35.54 -4.11
C GLN A 406 -19.76 -34.11 -4.10
N ALA A 407 -18.47 -33.97 -3.80
CA ALA A 407 -17.74 -32.71 -3.89
C ALA A 407 -17.35 -32.31 -5.33
N GLY A 408 -17.69 -33.13 -6.34
CA GLY A 408 -17.36 -32.88 -7.75
C GLY A 408 -15.89 -33.09 -8.11
N LEU A 409 -15.13 -33.82 -7.30
CA LEU A 409 -13.70 -34.06 -7.49
C LEU A 409 -13.50 -35.36 -8.29
N LEU A 410 -12.77 -35.30 -9.40
CA LEU A 410 -12.54 -36.43 -10.30
C LEU A 410 -11.09 -36.88 -10.39
N SER A 411 -10.12 -36.03 -10.07
CA SER A 411 -8.70 -36.41 -9.96
C SER A 411 -8.08 -35.84 -8.68
N CYS A 412 -7.04 -36.49 -8.18
CA CYS A 412 -6.30 -36.02 -7.02
C CYS A 412 -4.82 -36.40 -7.08
N TRP A 413 -3.96 -35.41 -6.96
CA TRP A 413 -2.52 -35.56 -6.96
C TRP A 413 -1.98 -35.13 -5.60
N SER A 414 -1.17 -35.96 -4.97
CA SER A 414 -0.63 -35.66 -3.66
C SER A 414 0.89 -35.74 -3.66
N GLU A 415 1.51 -34.65 -3.23
CA GLU A 415 2.94 -34.55 -3.03
C GLU A 415 3.26 -34.58 -1.52
N PRO A 416 4.15 -35.47 -1.06
CA PRO A 416 4.64 -35.44 0.32
C PRO A 416 5.48 -34.17 0.55
N ILE A 417 5.26 -33.53 1.69
CA ILE A 417 6.04 -32.38 2.15
C ILE A 417 7.15 -32.93 3.04
N PHE A 418 8.40 -32.68 2.68
CA PHE A 418 9.57 -33.16 3.41
C PHE A 418 10.20 -32.05 4.23
N ASP A 419 10.84 -32.41 5.34
CA ASP A 419 11.87 -31.57 5.94
C ASP A 419 13.23 -31.73 5.23
N PHE A 420 14.23 -30.90 5.56
CA PHE A 420 15.59 -31.01 5.01
C PHE A 420 16.29 -32.35 5.30
N SER A 421 15.84 -33.09 6.32
CA SER A 421 16.35 -34.44 6.64
C SER A 421 15.67 -35.55 5.82
N GLY A 422 14.66 -35.20 5.03
CA GLY A 422 13.85 -36.10 4.21
C GLY A 422 12.67 -36.73 4.95
N LYS A 423 12.38 -36.34 6.19
CA LYS A 423 11.21 -36.84 6.95
C LYS A 423 9.93 -36.18 6.43
N VAL A 424 8.84 -36.94 6.36
CA VAL A 424 7.53 -36.42 5.94
C VAL A 424 6.91 -35.56 7.05
N LEU A 425 6.58 -34.32 6.72
CA LEU A 425 5.88 -33.36 7.58
C LEU A 425 4.37 -33.36 7.35
N GLY A 426 3.94 -33.78 6.16
CA GLY A 426 2.56 -33.74 5.73
C GLY A 426 2.45 -34.01 4.24
N THR A 427 1.31 -33.68 3.65
CA THR A 427 1.05 -33.80 2.21
C THR A 427 0.36 -32.57 1.66
N PHE A 428 0.73 -32.18 0.45
CA PHE A 428 -0.01 -31.23 -0.35
C PHE A 428 -0.82 -31.98 -1.41
N GLY A 429 -2.14 -31.87 -1.36
CA GLY A 429 -3.07 -32.43 -2.32
C GLY A 429 -3.61 -31.37 -3.27
N ILE A 430 -3.69 -31.69 -4.56
CA ILE A 430 -4.42 -30.95 -5.58
C ILE A 430 -5.57 -31.82 -6.08
N TYR A 431 -6.75 -31.23 -6.19
CA TYR A 431 -7.95 -31.86 -6.76
C TYR A 431 -8.38 -31.10 -8.01
N ARG A 432 -8.92 -31.82 -9.00
CA ARG A 432 -9.60 -31.20 -10.15
C ARG A 432 -10.98 -31.80 -10.36
N ARG A 433 -11.82 -31.05 -11.06
CA ARG A 433 -13.16 -31.48 -11.47
C ARG A 433 -13.17 -32.33 -12.75
N GLU A 434 -12.00 -32.58 -13.33
CA GLU A 434 -11.79 -33.37 -14.54
C GLU A 434 -10.90 -34.58 -14.24
N ALA A 435 -11.14 -35.69 -14.95
CA ALA A 435 -10.32 -36.90 -14.84
C ALA A 435 -9.06 -36.76 -15.70
N THR A 436 -8.10 -35.95 -15.24
CA THR A 436 -6.85 -35.63 -15.94
C THR A 436 -5.63 -35.74 -15.03
N GLY A 437 -4.47 -36.05 -15.63
CA GLY A 437 -3.16 -36.01 -14.99
C GLY A 437 -2.50 -34.62 -15.05
N PRO A 438 -1.45 -34.37 -14.24
CA PRO A 438 -0.77 -33.08 -14.20
C PRO A 438 0.07 -32.83 -15.45
N SER A 439 0.07 -31.58 -15.94
CA SER A 439 1.05 -31.11 -16.93
C SER A 439 2.44 -30.93 -16.31
N GLN A 440 3.49 -30.72 -17.12
CA GLN A 440 4.82 -30.38 -16.59
C GLN A 440 4.80 -29.11 -15.73
N GLY A 441 4.02 -28.09 -16.12
CA GLY A 441 3.85 -26.88 -15.32
C GLY A 441 3.15 -27.15 -13.99
N ASP A 442 2.18 -28.05 -13.95
CA ASP A 442 1.48 -28.44 -12.71
C ASP A 442 2.42 -29.14 -11.73
N LEU A 443 3.31 -30.01 -12.23
CA LEU A 443 4.33 -30.69 -11.42
C LEU A 443 5.37 -29.71 -10.86
N GLU A 444 5.75 -28.68 -11.62
CA GLU A 444 6.64 -27.64 -11.12
C GLU A 444 5.98 -26.78 -10.02
N VAL A 445 4.70 -26.46 -10.17
CA VAL A 445 3.93 -25.73 -9.16
C VAL A 445 3.80 -26.56 -7.89
N LEU A 446 3.43 -27.84 -8.00
CA LEU A 446 3.36 -28.80 -6.89
C LEU A 446 4.65 -28.82 -6.04
N ARG A 447 5.81 -28.96 -6.70
CA ARG A 447 7.13 -28.96 -6.04
C ARG A 447 7.50 -27.64 -5.39
N ARG A 448 7.16 -26.51 -6.02
CA ARG A 448 7.43 -25.18 -5.43
C ARG A 448 6.61 -24.95 -4.17
N VAL A 449 5.43 -25.55 -4.10
CA VAL A 449 4.46 -25.36 -3.02
C VAL A 449 4.78 -26.27 -1.85
N SER A 450 5.16 -27.52 -2.11
CA SER A 450 5.71 -28.41 -1.09
C SER A 450 6.94 -27.78 -0.43
N TYR A 451 7.78 -27.11 -1.21
CA TYR A 451 8.93 -26.34 -0.69
C TYR A 451 8.52 -25.15 0.20
N PHE A 452 7.56 -24.32 -0.21
CA PHE A 452 7.09 -23.21 0.64
C PHE A 452 6.43 -23.70 1.93
N ALA A 453 5.65 -24.77 1.85
CA ALA A 453 5.03 -25.40 3.01
C ALA A 453 6.11 -25.99 3.95
N ALA A 454 7.13 -26.66 3.41
CA ALA A 454 8.25 -27.19 4.17
C ALA A 454 8.96 -26.10 4.98
N ILE A 455 9.35 -24.99 4.33
CA ILE A 455 9.98 -23.84 5.02
C ILE A 455 9.09 -23.32 6.15
N ALA A 456 7.78 -23.17 5.89
CA ALA A 456 6.84 -22.65 6.89
C ALA A 456 6.73 -23.58 8.11
N ILE A 457 6.57 -24.88 7.87
CA ILE A 457 6.40 -25.89 8.92
C ILE A 457 7.70 -26.04 9.71
N GLU A 458 8.84 -26.16 9.04
CA GLU A 458 10.14 -26.34 9.69
C GLU A 458 10.52 -25.14 10.52
N ARG A 459 10.40 -23.93 9.97
CA ARG A 459 10.66 -22.71 10.73
C ARG A 459 9.83 -22.67 11.99
N ARG A 460 8.54 -23.03 11.89
CA ARG A 460 7.66 -23.10 13.05
C ARG A 460 8.13 -24.13 14.07
N GLN A 461 8.51 -25.33 13.62
CA GLN A 461 9.01 -26.39 14.52
C GLN A 461 10.37 -26.05 15.15
N ILE A 462 11.24 -25.33 14.44
CA ILE A 462 12.54 -24.84 14.95
C ILE A 462 12.29 -23.74 15.98
N GLU A 463 11.43 -22.77 15.66
CA GLU A 463 11.05 -21.70 16.60
C GLU A 463 10.40 -22.27 17.86
N GLU A 464 9.51 -23.27 17.73
CA GLU A 464 8.89 -23.92 18.89
C GLU A 464 9.90 -24.73 19.72
N ARG A 465 10.81 -25.47 19.07
CA ARG A 465 11.88 -26.19 19.77
C ARG A 465 12.86 -25.25 20.45
N LEU A 466 13.27 -24.17 19.77
CA LEU A 466 14.15 -23.15 20.32
C LEU A 466 13.48 -22.42 21.48
N GLN A 467 12.21 -22.03 21.34
CA GLN A 467 11.48 -21.39 22.42
C GLN A 467 11.22 -22.34 23.60
N ALA A 468 10.92 -23.61 23.35
CA ALA A 468 10.77 -24.60 24.42
C ALA A 468 12.10 -24.77 25.17
N SER A 469 13.20 -24.97 24.44
CA SER A 469 14.53 -25.08 25.02
C SER A 469 14.96 -23.79 25.76
N GLU A 470 14.72 -22.61 25.18
CA GLU A 470 15.02 -21.31 25.81
C GLU A 470 14.17 -21.10 27.07
N ARG A 471 12.88 -21.48 27.05
CA ARG A 471 12.01 -21.42 28.23
C ARG A 471 12.47 -22.39 29.30
N ASP A 472 12.87 -23.61 28.93
CA ASP A 472 13.36 -24.61 29.88
C ASP A 472 14.66 -24.12 30.54
N PHE A 473 15.63 -23.62 29.75
CA PHE A 473 16.87 -23.06 30.28
C PHE A 473 16.65 -21.79 31.11
N ARG A 474 15.80 -20.86 30.64
CA ARG A 474 15.44 -19.66 31.41
C ARG A 474 14.73 -20.03 32.69
N SER A 475 13.82 -21.00 32.68
CA SER A 475 13.11 -21.47 33.87
C SER A 475 14.08 -22.05 34.90
N LEU A 476 15.06 -22.86 34.47
CA LEU A 476 16.07 -23.40 35.37
C LEU A 476 16.92 -22.29 36.00
N ALA A 477 17.37 -21.31 35.22
CA ALA A 477 18.17 -20.21 35.72
C ALA A 477 17.35 -19.26 36.62
N GLU A 478 16.12 -18.91 36.24
CA GLU A 478 15.22 -18.01 36.98
C GLU A 478 14.70 -18.60 38.30
N ASN A 479 14.52 -19.92 38.37
CA ASN A 479 14.09 -20.60 39.59
C ASN A 479 15.25 -21.15 40.43
N SER A 480 16.50 -20.89 40.03
CA SER A 480 17.67 -21.20 40.86
C SER A 480 17.63 -20.35 42.14
N PRO A 481 17.87 -20.95 43.33
CA PRO A 481 18.03 -20.20 44.57
C PRO A 481 19.33 -19.39 44.59
N ASP A 482 20.34 -19.82 43.82
CA ASP A 482 21.61 -19.12 43.69
C ASP A 482 21.49 -17.91 42.76
N ILE A 483 22.24 -16.86 43.07
CA ILE A 483 22.34 -15.68 42.23
C ILE A 483 23.16 -16.04 40.99
N ILE A 484 22.56 -15.93 39.81
CA ILE A 484 23.24 -16.17 38.53
C ILE A 484 23.29 -14.86 37.77
N VAL A 485 24.49 -14.43 37.38
CA VAL A 485 24.72 -13.21 36.60
C VAL A 485 25.67 -13.52 35.45
N ARG A 486 25.42 -12.96 34.28
CA ARG A 486 26.33 -13.02 33.13
C ARG A 486 26.85 -11.64 32.82
N TYR A 487 28.16 -11.54 32.68
CA TYR A 487 28.87 -10.32 32.28
C TYR A 487 29.42 -10.49 30.86
N ASP A 488 29.36 -9.45 30.04
CA ASP A 488 30.08 -9.40 28.77
C ASP A 488 31.57 -9.08 28.96
N ARG A 489 32.31 -8.95 27.84
CA ARG A 489 33.74 -8.65 27.84
C ARG A 489 34.12 -7.28 28.37
N ASP A 490 33.17 -6.34 28.42
CA ASP A 490 33.34 -5.01 29.01
C ASP A 490 32.89 -5.00 30.49
N CYS A 491 32.72 -6.19 31.08
CA CYS A 491 32.22 -6.40 32.43
C CYS A 491 30.82 -5.79 32.67
N ARG A 492 29.99 -5.66 31.64
CA ARG A 492 28.59 -5.20 31.78
C ARG A 492 27.66 -6.38 31.96
N ARG A 493 26.66 -6.21 32.84
CA ARG A 493 25.64 -7.24 33.08
C ARG A 493 24.71 -7.39 31.90
N VAL A 494 24.74 -8.55 31.27
CA VAL A 494 23.86 -8.88 30.13
C VAL A 494 22.71 -9.80 30.52
N TYR A 495 22.82 -10.50 31.65
CA TYR A 495 21.75 -11.32 32.22
C TYR A 495 21.92 -11.45 33.73
N PHE A 496 20.81 -11.57 34.44
CA PHE A 496 20.77 -12.03 35.83
C PHE A 496 19.44 -12.72 36.08
N ASN A 497 19.42 -13.70 36.99
CA ASN A 497 18.18 -14.38 37.36
C ASN A 497 17.40 -13.61 38.44
N ARG A 498 16.16 -14.02 38.69
CA ARG A 498 15.30 -13.46 39.75
C ARG A 498 15.95 -13.45 41.13
N ALA A 499 16.80 -14.42 41.47
CA ALA A 499 17.51 -14.44 42.75
C ALA A 499 18.39 -13.19 42.94
N TYR A 500 19.01 -12.67 41.87
CA TYR A 500 19.77 -11.42 41.88
C TYR A 500 18.92 -10.22 42.31
N LEU A 501 17.71 -10.07 41.74
CA LEU A 501 16.79 -8.98 42.07
C LEU A 501 16.28 -9.09 43.52
N GLY A 502 15.90 -10.31 43.92
CA GLY A 502 15.40 -10.59 45.27
C GLY A 502 16.46 -10.38 46.34
N ALA A 503 17.70 -10.78 46.07
CA ALA A 503 18.81 -10.53 46.95
C ALA A 503 19.09 -9.02 47.06
N LEU A 504 19.15 -8.30 45.93
CA LEU A 504 19.73 -6.97 45.88
C LEU A 504 18.75 -5.80 46.05
N GLY A 505 17.45 -6.00 45.82
CA GLY A 505 16.45 -4.93 45.92
C GLY A 505 16.62 -3.84 44.87
N ILE A 506 17.45 -4.08 43.86
CA ILE A 506 17.71 -3.17 42.73
C ILE A 506 16.67 -3.48 41.67
N SER A 507 16.14 -2.46 41.00
CA SER A 507 15.21 -2.68 39.90
C SER A 507 15.93 -3.33 38.71
N ALA A 508 15.24 -4.18 37.96
CA ALA A 508 15.83 -4.82 36.79
C ALA A 508 16.37 -3.79 35.76
N SER A 509 15.74 -2.61 35.66
CA SER A 509 16.18 -1.51 34.79
C SER A 509 17.47 -0.83 35.26
N ASP A 510 17.79 -0.88 36.55
CA ASP A 510 18.98 -0.23 37.11
C ASP A 510 20.20 -1.17 37.15
N ALA A 511 20.00 -2.46 36.90
CA ALA A 511 21.05 -3.48 36.94
C ALA A 511 21.52 -3.96 35.56
N LEU A 512 20.63 -3.98 34.57
CA LEU A 512 20.98 -4.43 33.21
C LEU A 512 21.87 -3.39 32.50
N ASP A 513 22.84 -3.86 31.72
CA ASP A 513 23.80 -3.03 30.97
C ASP A 513 24.70 -2.13 31.85
N LYS A 514 24.82 -2.45 33.14
CA LYS A 514 25.69 -1.76 34.09
C LYS A 514 26.91 -2.59 34.46
N THR A 515 28.06 -1.96 34.60
CA THR A 515 29.25 -2.60 35.18
C THR A 515 29.13 -2.69 36.71
N PRO A 516 29.88 -3.59 37.38
CA PRO A 516 29.98 -3.57 38.84
C PRO A 516 30.27 -2.19 39.42
N LEU A 517 31.09 -1.34 38.77
CA LEU A 517 31.37 0.04 39.20
C LEU A 517 30.13 0.95 39.17
N GLU A 518 29.30 0.81 38.14
CA GLU A 518 28.11 1.64 37.96
C GLU A 518 26.97 1.22 38.91
N CYS A 519 26.94 -0.04 39.31
CA CYS A 519 25.93 -0.57 40.21
C CYS A 519 26.50 -1.78 40.96
N TRP A 520 27.15 -1.50 42.09
CA TRP A 520 27.77 -2.49 42.96
C TRP A 520 26.89 -2.84 44.14
N TRP A 521 26.92 -4.10 44.54
CA TRP A 521 26.08 -4.59 45.61
C TRP A 521 26.85 -5.21 46.77
N SER A 522 28.12 -5.56 46.58
CA SER A 522 28.94 -6.17 47.62
C SER A 522 29.70 -5.11 48.42
N THR A 523 29.95 -5.40 49.70
CA THR A 523 30.84 -4.62 50.55
C THR A 523 32.29 -5.11 50.39
N LEU A 524 32.46 -6.42 50.22
CA LEU A 524 33.71 -7.10 49.88
C LEU A 524 33.39 -8.18 48.83
N PRO A 525 34.15 -8.36 47.75
CA PRO A 525 35.20 -7.47 47.26
C PRO A 525 34.64 -6.08 46.88
N SER A 526 35.53 -5.11 46.65
CA SER A 526 35.10 -3.83 46.06
C SER A 526 34.68 -4.01 44.60
N ALA A 527 33.99 -3.02 44.03
CA ALA A 527 33.58 -3.07 42.63
C ALA A 527 34.79 -3.19 41.69
N GLU A 528 35.88 -2.49 42.03
CA GLU A 528 37.16 -2.52 41.33
C GLU A 528 37.79 -3.92 41.39
N GLU A 529 37.91 -4.50 42.58
CA GLU A 529 38.50 -5.82 42.78
C GLU A 529 37.67 -6.91 42.07
N TYR A 530 36.34 -6.80 42.08
CA TYR A 530 35.49 -7.73 41.37
C TYR A 530 35.63 -7.60 39.84
N ILE A 531 35.77 -6.38 39.30
CA ILE A 531 36.06 -6.18 37.87
C ILE A 531 37.43 -6.70 37.51
N GLU A 532 38.46 -6.48 38.34
CA GLU A 532 39.80 -7.03 38.09
C GLU A 532 39.75 -8.56 37.99
N ARG A 533 38.98 -9.22 38.85
CA ARG A 533 38.76 -10.67 38.77
C ARG A 533 37.96 -11.09 37.55
N LEU A 534 36.88 -10.39 37.20
CA LEU A 534 36.14 -10.64 35.94
C LEU A 534 37.06 -10.48 34.73
N GLN A 535 37.87 -9.42 34.68
CA GLN A 535 38.79 -9.16 33.59
C GLN A 535 39.90 -10.20 33.53
N TRP A 536 40.43 -10.63 34.68
CA TRP A 536 41.39 -11.72 34.74
C TRP A 536 40.81 -13.01 34.15
N VAL A 537 39.58 -13.39 34.52
CA VAL A 537 38.88 -14.54 33.95
C VAL A 537 38.67 -14.38 32.43
N ILE A 538 38.36 -13.18 31.94
CA ILE A 538 38.22 -12.86 30.50
C ILE A 538 39.56 -13.02 29.77
N ASP A 539 40.66 -12.57 30.37
CA ASP A 539 41.98 -12.53 29.75
C ASP A 539 42.68 -13.89 29.78
N THR A 540 42.50 -14.67 30.85
CA THR A 540 43.15 -15.98 31.04
C THR A 540 42.31 -17.15 30.55
N GLY A 541 40.98 -17.02 30.59
CA GLY A 541 40.05 -18.13 30.36
C GLY A 541 40.03 -19.16 31.50
N GLU A 542 40.58 -18.85 32.68
CA GLU A 542 40.53 -19.70 33.87
C GLU A 542 39.40 -19.26 34.82
N ALA A 543 38.77 -20.21 35.50
CA ALA A 543 37.72 -19.93 36.49
C ALA A 543 38.31 -19.44 37.82
N ASP A 544 37.56 -18.61 38.54
CA ASP A 544 37.96 -18.02 39.83
C ASP A 544 36.85 -18.18 40.89
N GLU A 545 37.21 -18.17 42.17
CA GLU A 545 36.28 -18.27 43.29
C GLU A 545 36.64 -17.27 44.40
N LEU A 546 35.63 -16.63 44.96
CA LEU A 546 35.80 -15.62 46.01
C LEU A 546 34.64 -15.59 47.00
N LEU A 547 34.89 -15.01 48.17
CA LEU A 547 33.84 -14.70 49.13
C LEU A 547 33.36 -13.27 48.88
N ALA A 548 32.04 -13.12 48.79
CA ALA A 548 31.40 -11.83 48.72
C ALA A 548 30.57 -11.59 49.96
N GLU A 549 30.78 -10.47 50.62
CA GLU A 549 29.99 -10.04 51.76
C GLU A 549 29.22 -8.79 51.39
N ARG A 550 27.92 -8.81 51.65
CA ARG A 550 27.06 -7.65 51.51
C ARG A 550 26.52 -7.25 52.86
N VAL A 551 26.71 -6.01 53.22
CA VAL A 551 25.95 -5.35 54.28
C VAL A 551 24.95 -4.43 53.59
N ASP A 552 23.66 -4.70 53.77
CA ASP A 552 22.63 -3.81 53.24
C ASP A 552 22.56 -2.47 54.00
N GLN A 553 21.73 -1.54 53.53
CA GLN A 553 21.58 -0.22 54.16
C GLN A 553 21.01 -0.29 55.59
N GLU A 554 20.42 -1.44 55.98
CA GLU A 554 19.85 -1.69 57.31
C GLU A 554 20.84 -2.43 58.24
N GLY A 555 22.06 -2.71 57.77
CA GLY A 555 23.11 -3.38 58.54
C GLY A 555 23.01 -4.90 58.56
N LEU A 556 22.12 -5.48 57.75
CA LEU A 556 21.96 -6.93 57.64
C LEU A 556 23.11 -7.50 56.80
N GLN A 557 23.97 -8.30 57.42
CA GLN A 557 25.05 -8.97 56.72
C GLN A 557 24.49 -10.21 56.00
N ALA A 558 24.74 -10.26 54.69
CA ALA A 558 24.57 -11.40 53.83
C ALA A 558 25.93 -11.85 53.31
N ASN A 559 26.18 -13.15 53.29
CA ASN A 559 27.47 -13.73 52.94
C ASN A 559 27.25 -14.68 51.76
N TYR A 560 28.11 -14.58 50.75
CA TYR A 560 28.02 -15.34 49.53
C TYR A 560 29.36 -15.97 49.16
N THR A 561 29.31 -17.14 48.56
CA THR A 561 30.44 -17.71 47.82
C THR A 561 30.18 -17.51 46.34
N VAL A 562 31.11 -16.87 45.62
CA VAL A 562 30.95 -16.48 44.21
C VAL A 562 31.96 -17.23 43.36
N ALA A 563 31.46 -18.04 42.42
CA ALA A 563 32.26 -18.68 41.38
C ALA A 563 32.13 -17.88 40.07
N LEU A 564 33.25 -17.58 39.42
CA LEU A 564 33.35 -16.86 38.15
C LEU A 564 33.83 -17.86 37.09
N VAL A 565 33.00 -18.13 36.09
CA VAL A 565 33.24 -19.16 35.06
C VAL A 565 33.26 -18.52 33.67
N PRO A 566 34.35 -18.67 32.89
CA PRO A 566 34.41 -18.15 31.52
C PRO A 566 33.55 -18.99 30.57
N GLU A 567 32.79 -18.31 29.71
CA GLU A 567 32.03 -18.91 28.61
C GLU A 567 32.75 -18.61 27.28
N PHE A 568 32.90 -19.61 26.42
CA PHE A 568 33.71 -19.54 25.19
C PHE A 568 32.84 -19.55 23.92
N ASP A 569 33.31 -18.86 22.87
CA ASP A 569 32.79 -19.04 21.50
C ASP A 569 33.40 -20.25 20.78
N GLU A 570 32.97 -20.48 19.54
CA GLU A 570 33.47 -21.54 18.66
C GLU A 570 34.97 -21.40 18.34
N ASP A 571 35.54 -20.20 18.45
CA ASP A 571 36.97 -19.91 18.26
C ASP A 571 37.77 -20.02 19.57
N ASN A 572 37.16 -20.56 20.63
CA ASN A 572 37.73 -20.75 21.96
C ASN A 572 38.19 -19.44 22.63
N ARG A 573 37.49 -18.34 22.36
CA ARG A 573 37.67 -17.02 23.01
C ARG A 573 36.58 -16.80 24.04
N VAL A 574 36.94 -16.19 25.17
CA VAL A 574 35.96 -15.85 26.21
C VAL A 574 35.01 -14.77 25.68
N VAL A 575 33.70 -15.08 25.66
CA VAL A 575 32.63 -14.17 25.24
C VAL A 575 31.89 -13.54 26.40
N SER A 576 31.81 -14.23 27.52
CA SER A 576 31.18 -13.76 28.75
C SER A 576 31.72 -14.49 29.97
N VAL A 577 31.47 -13.93 31.15
CA VAL A 577 31.73 -14.59 32.43
C VAL A 577 30.41 -14.84 33.14
N LEU A 578 30.12 -16.10 33.43
CA LEU A 578 28.99 -16.53 34.22
C LEU A 578 29.41 -16.57 35.70
N THR A 579 28.73 -15.80 36.54
CA THR A 579 28.98 -15.79 37.98
C THR A 579 27.82 -16.42 38.73
N ILE A 580 28.12 -17.37 39.61
CA ILE A 580 27.14 -18.05 40.46
C ILE A 580 27.48 -17.70 41.92
N SER A 581 26.56 -17.04 42.62
CA SER A 581 26.72 -16.68 44.03
C SER A 581 25.76 -17.45 44.92
N HIS A 582 26.31 -18.26 45.83
CA HIS A 582 25.56 -19.08 46.78
C HIS A 582 25.44 -18.38 48.13
N ASP A 583 24.24 -18.29 48.71
CA ASP A 583 23.98 -17.62 50.00
C ASP A 583 24.32 -18.55 51.19
N ILE A 584 25.29 -18.14 52.01
CA ILE A 584 25.74 -18.83 53.24
C ILE A 584 25.34 -18.08 54.53
N THR A 585 24.44 -17.10 54.43
CA THR A 585 24.04 -16.20 55.52
C THR A 585 23.34 -16.93 56.66
N GLY A 586 22.44 -17.86 56.36
CA GLY A 586 21.70 -18.61 57.38
C GLY A 586 22.63 -19.37 58.32
N ILE A 587 23.69 -19.95 57.77
CA ILE A 587 24.73 -20.67 58.52
C ILE A 587 25.43 -19.71 59.49
N LYS A 588 25.87 -18.53 59.02
CA LYS A 588 26.54 -17.52 59.85
C LYS A 588 25.63 -16.92 60.94
N ARG A 589 24.33 -16.75 60.66
CA ARG A 589 23.36 -16.20 61.62
C ARG A 589 23.04 -17.15 62.76
N MET A 590 22.91 -18.44 62.50
CA MET A 590 22.64 -19.43 63.57
C MET A 590 23.78 -19.48 64.59
N GLU A 591 25.03 -19.45 64.12
CA GLU A 591 26.21 -19.40 64.99
C GLU A 591 26.23 -18.12 65.85
N ALA A 592 25.88 -16.97 65.25
CA ALA A 592 25.81 -15.70 65.98
C ALA A 592 24.63 -15.61 66.96
N MET A 593 23.45 -16.11 66.60
CA MET A 593 22.24 -16.10 67.43
C MET A 593 22.43 -16.92 68.71
N LEU A 594 23.04 -18.10 68.61
CA LEU A 594 23.31 -18.94 69.77
C LEU A 594 24.19 -18.20 70.78
N ARG A 595 25.26 -17.57 70.30
CA ARG A 595 26.19 -16.79 71.12
C ARG A 595 25.55 -15.53 71.71
N LYS A 596 24.66 -14.88 70.94
CA LYS A 596 23.93 -13.69 71.38
C LYS A 596 22.89 -14.03 72.44
N SER A 597 22.11 -15.10 72.26
CA SER A 597 21.08 -15.55 73.21
C SER A 597 21.66 -15.87 74.59
N GLU A 598 22.87 -16.45 74.65
CA GLU A 598 23.54 -16.74 75.92
C GLU A 598 23.95 -15.46 76.66
N LEU A 599 24.47 -14.47 75.93
CA LEU A 599 24.83 -13.17 76.49
C LEU A 599 23.59 -12.35 76.88
N GLU A 600 22.54 -12.38 76.06
CA GLU A 600 21.26 -11.71 76.31
C GLU A 600 20.58 -12.26 77.55
N PHE A 601 20.52 -13.59 77.74
CA PHE A 601 19.95 -14.17 78.96
C PHE A 601 20.69 -13.71 80.22
N ARG A 602 22.03 -13.70 80.19
CA ARG A 602 22.85 -13.21 81.31
C ARG A 602 22.63 -11.71 81.56
N THR A 603 22.59 -10.91 80.50
CA THR A 603 22.37 -9.45 80.57
C THR A 603 20.97 -9.13 81.09
N LEU A 604 19.93 -9.84 80.64
CA LEU A 604 18.54 -9.66 81.09
C LEU A 604 18.39 -10.05 82.56
N ALA A 605 18.94 -11.18 82.96
CA ALA A 605 18.86 -11.62 84.34
C ALA A 605 19.62 -10.66 85.29
N GLU A 606 20.81 -10.20 84.90
CA GLU A 606 21.63 -9.30 85.74
C GLU A 606 21.14 -7.84 85.78
N ASN A 607 20.55 -7.33 84.69
CA ASN A 607 19.98 -5.98 84.62
C ASN A 607 18.48 -5.94 84.93
N SER A 608 17.87 -7.09 85.23
CA SER A 608 16.48 -7.12 85.66
C SER A 608 16.32 -6.19 86.88
N PRO A 609 15.32 -5.30 86.89
CA PRO A 609 14.97 -4.54 88.09
C PRO A 609 14.42 -5.45 89.18
N GLU A 610 13.93 -6.63 88.81
CA GLU A 610 13.38 -7.64 89.72
C GLU A 610 14.45 -8.54 90.30
N MET A 611 14.22 -8.98 91.53
CA MET A 611 15.10 -9.93 92.20
C MET A 611 14.93 -11.33 91.60
N ILE A 612 16.02 -11.92 91.09
CA ILE A 612 16.06 -13.28 90.51
C ILE A 612 17.04 -14.14 91.31
N VAL A 613 16.57 -15.28 91.82
CA VAL A 613 17.38 -16.22 92.61
C VAL A 613 17.11 -17.66 92.19
N ARG A 614 18.16 -18.46 92.00
CA ARG A 614 18.03 -19.92 91.82
C ARG A 614 18.61 -20.66 93.00
N TYR A 615 17.95 -21.74 93.39
CA TYR A 615 18.31 -22.60 94.50
C TYR A 615 18.56 -24.03 94.03
N ASP A 616 19.52 -24.72 94.66
CA ASP A 616 19.70 -26.16 94.53
C ASP A 616 18.75 -26.96 95.43
N ARG A 617 18.87 -28.30 95.39
CA ARG A 617 18.08 -29.24 96.22
C ARG A 617 18.27 -29.07 97.73
N ASP A 618 19.41 -28.52 98.17
CA ASP A 618 19.70 -28.26 99.58
C ASP A 618 19.32 -26.83 99.99
N TYR A 619 18.54 -26.13 99.15
CA TYR A 619 18.08 -24.76 99.32
C TYR A 619 19.21 -23.72 99.38
N ARG A 620 20.37 -24.05 98.82
CA ARG A 620 21.50 -23.12 98.68
C ARG A 620 21.38 -22.36 97.37
N ARG A 621 21.76 -21.09 97.41
CA ARG A 621 21.66 -20.21 96.25
C ARG A 621 22.77 -20.51 95.24
N ILE A 622 22.39 -20.88 94.02
CA ILE A 622 23.27 -21.19 92.89
C ILE A 622 23.26 -20.13 91.79
N TYR A 623 22.33 -19.18 91.86
CA TYR A 623 22.34 -17.97 91.04
C TYR A 623 21.61 -16.86 91.79
N ILE A 624 22.14 -15.64 91.74
CA ILE A 624 21.54 -14.47 92.36
C ILE A 624 21.87 -13.25 91.50
N ASN A 625 20.87 -12.48 91.07
CA ASN A 625 21.11 -11.28 90.27
C ASN A 625 21.37 -10.03 91.13
N PRO A 626 21.99 -8.96 90.59
CA PRO A 626 22.29 -7.72 91.33
C PRO A 626 21.09 -7.00 91.96
N ALA A 627 19.87 -7.20 91.45
CA ALA A 627 18.66 -6.65 92.08
C ALA A 627 18.43 -7.22 93.48
N TYR A 628 18.84 -8.46 93.73
CA TYR A 628 18.79 -9.04 95.08
C TYR A 628 19.55 -8.20 96.10
N ASP A 629 20.76 -7.74 95.76
CA ASP A 629 21.55 -6.89 96.66
C ASP A 629 20.89 -5.52 96.86
N ARG A 630 20.40 -4.89 95.78
CA ARG A 630 19.73 -3.58 95.85
C ARG A 630 18.45 -3.60 96.70
N GLU A 631 17.64 -4.63 96.55
CA GLU A 631 16.31 -4.72 97.19
C GLU A 631 16.39 -5.33 98.61
N THR A 632 17.34 -6.25 98.88
CA THR A 632 17.48 -6.89 100.20
C THR A 632 18.59 -6.27 101.06
N GLY A 633 19.54 -5.56 100.46
CA GLY A 633 20.70 -4.97 101.12
C GLY A 633 21.77 -5.96 101.57
N ILE A 634 21.70 -7.22 101.11
CA ILE A 634 22.65 -8.30 101.45
C ILE A 634 23.60 -8.52 100.26
N PRO A 635 24.92 -8.33 100.44
CA PRO A 635 25.90 -8.52 99.37
C PRO A 635 25.84 -9.94 98.77
N LEU A 636 25.90 -10.02 97.43
CA LEU A 636 25.76 -11.28 96.68
C LEU A 636 26.74 -12.36 97.16
N GLU A 637 28.01 -12.00 97.41
CA GLU A 637 29.07 -12.92 97.87
C GLU A 637 28.74 -13.54 99.23
N CYS A 638 28.06 -12.79 100.10
CA CYS A 638 27.66 -13.27 101.43
C CYS A 638 26.50 -14.25 101.36
N ALA A 639 25.63 -14.10 100.35
CA ALA A 639 24.45 -14.94 100.14
C ALA A 639 24.73 -16.19 99.29
N TRP A 640 25.76 -16.16 98.44
CA TRP A 640 26.14 -17.25 97.54
C TRP A 640 26.38 -18.57 98.27
N SER A 641 25.86 -19.68 97.73
CA SER A 641 25.99 -21.05 98.27
C SER A 641 25.50 -21.24 99.73
N LYS A 642 24.80 -20.25 100.28
CA LYS A 642 24.17 -20.30 101.60
C LYS A 642 22.65 -20.31 101.47
N THR A 643 22.01 -20.93 102.44
CA THR A 643 20.56 -20.98 102.58
C THR A 643 20.02 -19.64 103.12
N PRO A 644 18.73 -19.33 102.94
CA PRO A 644 18.11 -18.17 103.56
C PRO A 644 18.25 -18.12 105.09
N ASN A 645 18.18 -19.26 105.77
CA ASN A 645 18.31 -19.32 107.23
C ASN A 645 19.70 -18.92 107.73
N GLU A 646 20.75 -19.17 106.94
CA GLU A 646 22.13 -18.81 107.30
C GLU A 646 22.42 -17.31 107.14
N VAL A 647 21.57 -16.57 106.42
CA VAL A 647 21.87 -15.18 106.00
C VAL A 647 20.82 -14.17 106.47
N TRP A 648 19.54 -14.56 106.56
CA TRP A 648 18.42 -13.64 106.78
C TRP A 648 18.06 -13.40 108.26
N LYS A 649 18.62 -14.11 109.24
CA LYS A 649 18.22 -13.94 110.65
C LYS A 649 19.05 -12.88 111.40
N PRO A 650 18.40 -11.88 112.05
CA PRO A 650 16.96 -11.72 112.30
C PRO A 650 16.20 -10.69 111.41
N LEU A 651 16.68 -10.34 110.20
CA LEU A 651 16.17 -9.24 109.36
C LEU A 651 14.96 -9.55 108.46
N MET A 652 14.75 -10.82 108.07
CA MET A 652 13.68 -11.25 107.16
C MET A 652 13.06 -12.58 107.61
N PRO A 653 11.80 -12.91 107.21
CA PRO A 653 11.12 -14.14 107.60
C PRO A 653 11.68 -15.39 106.87
N ALA A 654 12.92 -15.76 107.20
CA ALA A 654 13.68 -16.83 106.56
C ALA A 654 13.01 -18.21 106.67
N GLU A 655 12.37 -18.49 107.81
CA GLU A 655 11.69 -19.77 108.04
C GLU A 655 10.45 -19.94 107.15
N GLU A 656 9.65 -18.88 106.99
CA GLU A 656 8.45 -18.89 106.15
C GLU A 656 8.81 -19.03 104.67
N TYR A 657 9.83 -18.30 104.22
CA TYR A 657 10.31 -18.37 102.86
C TYR A 657 10.93 -19.75 102.52
N ILE A 658 11.74 -20.33 103.42
CA ILE A 658 12.28 -21.69 103.21
C ILE A 658 11.17 -22.74 103.24
N ALA A 659 10.20 -22.64 104.14
CA ALA A 659 9.07 -23.57 104.18
C ALA A 659 8.22 -23.50 102.89
N TRP A 660 8.02 -22.30 102.34
CA TRP A 660 7.36 -22.09 101.06
C TRP A 660 8.19 -22.65 99.89
N LEU A 661 9.50 -22.37 99.86
CA LEU A 661 10.39 -22.86 98.82
C LEU A 661 10.51 -24.39 98.84
N LYS A 662 10.59 -24.98 100.03
CA LYS A 662 10.55 -26.42 100.25
C LYS A 662 9.26 -27.04 99.72
N ARG A 663 8.11 -26.40 99.96
CA ARG A 663 6.84 -26.86 99.39
C ARG A 663 6.86 -26.83 97.86
N VAL A 664 7.31 -25.73 97.25
CA VAL A 664 7.42 -25.60 95.78
C VAL A 664 8.32 -26.70 95.19
N MET A 665 9.43 -27.03 95.84
CA MET A 665 10.33 -28.11 95.39
C MET A 665 9.79 -29.52 95.64
N GLU A 666 9.08 -29.76 96.76
CA GLU A 666 8.48 -31.07 97.07
C GLU A 666 7.22 -31.37 96.24
N THR A 667 6.41 -30.35 95.92
CA THR A 667 5.19 -30.52 95.12
C THR A 667 5.40 -30.32 93.63
N GLY A 668 6.46 -29.59 93.23
CA GLY A 668 6.73 -29.23 91.84
C GLY A 668 5.83 -28.12 91.27
N GLU A 669 4.88 -27.61 92.05
CA GLU A 669 3.93 -26.58 91.62
C GLU A 669 4.48 -25.17 91.87
N SER A 670 4.17 -24.23 90.98
CA SER A 670 4.57 -22.83 91.14
C SER A 670 3.89 -22.19 92.36
N GLY A 671 4.68 -21.59 93.24
CA GLY A 671 4.20 -20.87 94.41
C GLY A 671 4.30 -19.37 94.20
N ARG A 672 3.35 -18.60 94.76
CA ARG A 672 3.52 -17.17 94.98
C ARG A 672 3.45 -16.86 96.46
N ILE A 673 4.26 -15.91 96.89
CA ILE A 673 4.23 -15.38 98.24
C ILE A 673 4.43 -13.87 98.15
N LEU A 674 3.49 -13.12 98.69
CA LEU A 674 3.71 -11.69 98.91
C LEU A 674 4.54 -11.57 100.18
N LEU A 675 5.71 -10.96 100.08
CA LEU A 675 6.56 -10.67 101.21
C LEU A 675 6.68 -9.16 101.35
N GLU A 676 6.28 -8.69 102.51
CA GLU A 676 6.48 -7.31 102.93
C GLU A 676 7.53 -7.32 104.02
N TRP A 677 8.58 -6.52 103.83
CA TRP A 677 9.59 -6.31 104.84
C TRP A 677 9.96 -4.84 104.88
N ARG A 678 10.65 -4.47 105.95
CA ARG A 678 11.16 -3.12 106.11
C ARG A 678 12.53 -3.03 105.44
N GLY A 679 12.64 -2.10 104.49
CA GLY A 679 13.90 -1.77 103.84
C GLY A 679 14.89 -1.13 104.82
N GLN A 680 16.13 -0.88 104.37
CA GLN A 680 17.17 -0.25 105.19
C GLN A 680 16.81 1.17 105.68
N ASP A 681 15.85 1.83 105.03
CA ASP A 681 15.38 3.21 105.29
C ASP A 681 14.02 3.28 106.00
N ASP A 682 13.52 2.14 106.49
CA ASP A 682 12.20 1.98 107.13
C ASP A 682 10.99 2.19 106.20
N SER A 683 11.20 2.31 104.88
CA SER A 683 10.13 2.32 103.86
C SER A 683 9.50 0.93 103.70
N LEU A 684 8.18 0.91 103.47
CA LEU A 684 7.46 -0.33 103.21
C LEU A 684 7.67 -0.73 101.76
N VAL A 685 8.37 -1.84 101.56
CA VAL A 685 8.61 -2.40 100.24
C VAL A 685 7.75 -3.64 100.07
N SER A 686 6.82 -3.58 99.11
CA SER A 686 5.94 -4.70 98.78
C SER A 686 6.50 -5.46 97.59
N HIS A 687 6.98 -6.67 97.86
CA HIS A 687 7.45 -7.57 96.81
C HIS A 687 6.51 -8.74 96.61
N ASN A 688 6.11 -8.92 95.35
CA ASN A 688 5.42 -10.11 94.92
C ASN A 688 6.46 -11.14 94.46
N MET A 689 6.67 -12.20 95.24
CA MET A 689 7.59 -13.29 94.92
C MET A 689 6.86 -14.43 94.22
N HIS A 690 7.50 -14.98 93.19
CA HIS A 690 7.03 -16.11 92.43
C HIS A 690 8.15 -17.14 92.30
N ALA A 691 7.91 -18.37 92.75
CA ALA A 691 8.84 -19.48 92.60
C ALA A 691 8.27 -20.60 91.74
N VAL A 692 9.16 -21.22 90.95
CA VAL A 692 8.88 -22.41 90.15
C VAL A 692 9.96 -23.46 90.40
N ALA A 693 9.58 -24.74 90.46
CA ALA A 693 10.53 -25.85 90.52
C ALA A 693 11.26 -26.00 89.17
N GLU A 694 12.55 -26.29 89.21
CA GLU A 694 13.36 -26.58 88.03
C GLU A 694 13.58 -28.08 87.93
N TYR A 695 13.50 -28.62 86.71
CA TYR A 695 13.57 -30.05 86.42
C TYR A 695 14.75 -30.37 85.51
N ASP A 696 15.34 -31.55 85.66
CA ASP A 696 16.25 -32.13 84.67
C ASP A 696 15.49 -32.79 83.50
N GLU A 697 16.24 -33.30 82.51
CA GLU A 697 15.68 -34.00 81.33
C GLU A 697 14.88 -35.26 81.71
N ASP A 698 15.16 -35.85 82.87
CA ASP A 698 14.47 -37.02 83.42
C ASP A 698 13.24 -36.67 84.29
N GLY A 699 12.92 -35.37 84.40
CA GLY A 699 11.75 -34.87 85.13
C GLY A 699 11.91 -34.86 86.65
N GLN A 700 13.13 -35.00 87.18
CA GLN A 700 13.39 -34.87 88.61
C GLN A 700 13.65 -33.41 88.98
N VAL A 701 13.09 -32.96 90.10
CA VAL A 701 13.30 -31.59 90.60
C VAL A 701 14.77 -31.42 90.96
N ILE A 702 15.49 -30.51 90.32
CA ILE A 702 16.92 -30.21 90.57
C ILE A 702 17.12 -28.92 91.36
N GLY A 703 16.09 -28.10 91.51
CA GLY A 703 16.17 -26.82 92.18
C GLY A 703 14.90 -25.99 92.04
N ALA A 704 15.00 -24.68 92.24
CA ALA A 704 13.89 -23.75 92.03
C ALA A 704 14.39 -22.35 91.62
N LEU A 705 13.65 -21.71 90.72
CA LEU A 705 13.84 -20.31 90.29
C LEU A 705 12.81 -19.43 90.99
N VAL A 706 13.26 -18.33 91.57
CA VAL A 706 12.43 -17.33 92.27
C VAL A 706 12.62 -15.95 91.68
N ILE A 707 11.52 -15.25 91.37
CA ILE A 707 11.47 -13.88 90.84
C ILE A 707 10.65 -12.97 91.78
N GLY A 708 11.13 -11.77 92.09
CA GLY A 708 10.47 -10.80 92.97
C GLY A 708 10.25 -9.42 92.33
N HIS A 709 8.99 -8.96 92.26
CA HIS A 709 8.55 -7.74 91.54
C HIS A 709 8.12 -6.57 92.45
N ASN A 710 8.44 -5.33 92.03
CA ASN A 710 8.02 -4.05 92.65
C ASN A 710 7.06 -3.28 91.70
N ILE A 711 5.88 -2.82 92.15
CA ILE A 711 4.73 -2.48 91.28
C ILE A 711 4.11 -1.08 91.49
N THR A 712 4.85 0.01 91.21
CA THR A 712 4.48 1.35 91.71
C THR A 712 4.00 2.45 90.66
N GLU A 713 4.37 2.52 89.34
CA GLU A 713 4.18 3.73 88.42
C GLU A 713 3.21 3.65 87.17
N LEU A 714 3.05 2.52 86.48
CA LEU A 714 2.44 2.35 85.12
C LEU A 714 1.04 2.96 84.84
N LYS A 715 0.29 3.41 85.83
CA LYS A 715 -1.15 3.71 85.71
C LYS A 715 -1.54 5.07 85.04
N ALA A 716 -0.78 5.68 84.09
CA ALA A 716 -0.97 7.12 83.71
C ALA A 716 -1.07 7.63 82.21
N THR A 717 -0.67 6.95 81.11
CA THR A 717 -0.25 7.61 79.81
C THR A 717 -1.18 7.57 78.55
N GLU A 718 -2.16 6.67 78.41
CA GLU A 718 -2.81 6.22 77.14
C GLU A 718 -3.69 7.20 76.29
N ARG A 719 -3.69 8.52 76.50
CA ARG A 719 -4.86 9.35 76.13
C ARG A 719 -4.81 10.29 74.87
N ARG A 720 -3.84 10.23 73.93
CA ARG A 720 -3.50 11.40 73.03
C ARG A 720 -3.48 11.30 71.45
N LEU A 721 -3.77 10.19 70.75
CA LEU A 721 -3.33 9.94 69.34
C LEU A 721 -4.36 10.10 68.18
N GLU A 722 -5.66 10.15 68.43
CA GLU A 722 -6.70 9.84 67.43
C GLU A 722 -6.90 10.87 66.28
N GLU A 723 -6.35 12.09 66.34
CA GLU A 723 -6.89 13.24 65.58
C GLU A 723 -6.34 13.48 64.13
N SER A 724 -5.21 12.92 63.70
CA SER A 724 -4.48 13.37 62.48
C SER A 724 -4.97 12.81 61.12
N ARG A 725 -5.76 11.73 61.09
CA ARG A 725 -5.87 10.82 59.93
C ARG A 725 -6.86 11.22 58.82
N VAL A 726 -7.66 12.26 59.03
CA VAL A 726 -8.83 12.58 58.19
C VAL A 726 -8.52 13.44 56.95
N GLN A 727 -7.43 14.22 56.93
CA GLN A 727 -7.22 15.27 55.91
C GLN A 727 -6.81 14.79 54.49
N LEU A 728 -6.17 13.64 54.35
CA LEU A 728 -5.52 13.25 53.08
C LEU A 728 -6.47 12.78 51.97
N ARG A 729 -7.68 12.31 52.29
CA ARG A 729 -8.60 11.71 51.30
C ARG A 729 -9.27 12.72 50.36
N ALA A 730 -9.29 14.01 50.69
CA ALA A 730 -10.08 15.01 49.97
C ALA A 730 -9.43 15.53 48.65
N LEU A 731 -8.11 15.39 48.46
CA LEU A 731 -7.40 16.02 47.33
C LEU A 731 -7.46 15.23 46.01
N ALA A 732 -7.59 13.90 46.06
CA ALA A 732 -7.50 13.04 44.86
C ALA A 732 -8.74 13.15 43.95
N ALA A 733 -9.93 13.34 44.50
CA ALA A 733 -11.18 13.38 43.73
C ALA A 733 -11.28 14.57 42.75
N LYS A 734 -10.64 15.72 43.05
CA LYS A 734 -10.76 16.95 42.25
C LYS A 734 -10.09 16.89 40.87
N ARG A 735 -9.14 15.98 40.63
CA ARG A 735 -8.34 15.98 39.39
C ARG A 735 -9.03 15.28 38.22
N GLU A 736 -9.86 14.28 38.50
CA GLU A 736 -10.49 13.45 37.48
C GLU A 736 -11.67 14.18 36.81
N GLU A 737 -12.42 14.94 37.60
CA GLU A 737 -13.56 15.74 37.13
C GLU A 737 -13.18 16.75 36.03
N ALA A 738 -11.96 17.31 36.07
CA ALA A 738 -11.50 18.31 35.12
C ALA A 738 -11.27 17.78 33.70
N ARG A 739 -10.85 16.51 33.54
CA ARG A 739 -10.55 15.92 32.22
C ARG A 739 -11.80 15.62 31.40
N GLU A 740 -12.90 15.27 32.07
CA GLU A 740 -14.12 14.83 31.39
C GLU A 740 -14.87 16.02 30.77
N GLU A 741 -14.81 17.19 31.40
CA GLU A 741 -15.48 18.40 30.92
C GLU A 741 -14.85 18.94 29.62
N GLU A 742 -13.54 18.79 29.45
CA GLU A 742 -12.83 19.25 28.26
C GLU A 742 -13.25 18.49 26.99
N ARG A 743 -13.48 17.16 27.09
CA ARG A 743 -13.98 16.35 25.96
C ARG A 743 -15.40 16.72 25.55
N LYS A 744 -16.26 17.08 26.51
CA LYS A 744 -17.63 17.53 26.24
C LYS A 744 -17.67 18.83 25.45
N HIS A 745 -16.69 19.71 25.63
CA HIS A 745 -16.62 20.98 24.94
C HIS A 745 -16.27 20.78 23.46
N ILE A 746 -15.23 19.98 23.18
CA ILE A 746 -14.72 19.71 21.82
C ILE A 746 -15.79 19.07 20.91
N ALA A 747 -16.57 18.13 21.41
CA ALA A 747 -17.60 17.46 20.61
C ALA A 747 -18.73 18.41 20.15
N ARG A 748 -19.07 19.41 20.98
CA ARG A 748 -20.10 20.41 20.65
C ARG A 748 -19.64 21.37 19.56
N GLU A 749 -18.42 21.90 19.68
CA GLU A 749 -17.88 22.84 18.68
C GLU A 749 -17.79 22.23 17.28
N ILE A 750 -17.34 20.98 17.17
CA ILE A 750 -17.25 20.27 15.88
C ILE A 750 -18.64 20.11 15.23
N HIS A 751 -19.66 19.76 16.02
CA HIS A 751 -21.02 19.57 15.51
C HIS A 751 -21.64 20.89 15.05
N ASP A 752 -21.46 21.95 15.82
CA ASP A 752 -22.16 23.22 15.60
C ASP A 752 -21.55 24.04 14.46
N GLU A 753 -20.22 24.12 14.35
CA GLU A 753 -19.58 24.95 13.32
C GLU A 753 -19.53 24.27 11.94
N LEU A 754 -19.03 23.03 11.87
CA LEU A 754 -18.88 22.31 10.60
C LEU A 754 -20.22 21.82 10.05
N GLY A 755 -21.14 21.41 10.94
CA GLY A 755 -22.48 20.97 10.56
C GLY A 755 -23.31 22.08 9.93
N GLN A 756 -23.25 23.31 10.46
CA GLN A 756 -23.97 24.45 9.91
C GLN A 756 -23.45 24.84 8.51
N LEU A 757 -22.13 24.92 8.33
CA LEU A 757 -21.52 25.27 7.04
C LEU A 757 -21.89 24.29 5.92
N LEU A 758 -21.86 22.99 6.20
CA LEU A 758 -22.20 21.96 5.21
C LEU A 758 -23.69 22.00 4.81
N ASN A 759 -24.59 22.30 5.75
CA ASN A 759 -26.02 22.47 5.46
C ASN A 759 -26.29 23.67 4.55
N VAL A 760 -25.60 24.80 4.79
CA VAL A 760 -25.70 25.98 3.91
C VAL A 760 -25.21 25.64 2.50
N LEU A 761 -24.10 24.93 2.38
CA LEU A 761 -23.55 24.46 1.12
C LEU A 761 -24.53 23.58 0.34
N ARG A 762 -25.20 22.65 1.03
CA ARG A 762 -26.23 21.78 0.47
C ARG A 762 -27.43 22.57 -0.07
N LEU A 763 -27.93 23.56 0.70
CA LEU A 763 -29.06 24.40 0.30
C LEU A 763 -28.74 25.22 -0.95
N ASN A 764 -27.54 25.79 -1.03
CA ASN A 764 -27.09 26.56 -2.19
C ASN A 764 -27.01 25.69 -3.45
N VAL A 765 -26.44 24.48 -3.36
CA VAL A 765 -26.36 23.55 -4.50
C VAL A 765 -27.75 23.09 -4.95
N THR A 766 -28.67 22.82 -4.01
CA THR A 766 -30.05 22.42 -4.31
C THR A 766 -30.83 23.54 -4.99
N THR A 767 -30.65 24.79 -4.54
CA THR A 767 -31.28 25.97 -5.15
C THR A 767 -30.80 26.20 -6.57
N LEU A 768 -29.51 25.95 -6.84
CA LEU A 768 -28.96 26.01 -8.20
C LEU A 768 -29.58 24.94 -9.11
N ASP A 769 -29.76 23.70 -8.63
CA ASP A 769 -30.46 22.65 -9.38
C ASP A 769 -31.92 23.04 -9.70
N PHE A 770 -32.65 23.59 -8.73
CA PHE A 770 -34.03 24.02 -8.93
C PHE A 770 -34.16 25.17 -9.94
N ARG A 771 -33.25 26.17 -9.91
CA ARG A 771 -33.35 27.35 -10.80
C ARG A 771 -32.87 27.10 -12.21
N PHE A 772 -31.92 26.19 -12.43
CA PHE A 772 -31.25 26.02 -13.73
C PHE A 772 -31.29 24.58 -14.27
N GLY A 773 -31.79 23.62 -13.51
CA GLY A 773 -31.75 22.20 -13.87
C GLY A 773 -32.70 21.79 -15.00
N ASP A 774 -33.82 22.49 -15.21
CA ASP A 774 -34.74 22.17 -16.31
C ASP A 774 -34.23 22.67 -17.68
N ALA A 775 -33.35 23.68 -17.69
CA ALA A 775 -32.78 24.23 -18.93
C ALA A 775 -31.56 23.47 -19.45
N ASN A 776 -30.89 22.67 -18.59
CA ASN A 776 -29.70 21.92 -18.96
C ASN A 776 -29.62 20.59 -18.17
N PRO A 777 -29.97 19.44 -18.80
CA PRO A 777 -29.93 18.12 -18.17
C PRO A 777 -28.55 17.79 -17.61
N GLU A 778 -27.50 18.22 -18.29
CA GLU A 778 -26.13 17.97 -17.87
C GLU A 778 -25.78 18.75 -16.58
N PHE A 779 -26.28 19.98 -16.44
CA PHE A 779 -26.10 20.77 -15.23
C PHE A 779 -26.86 20.17 -14.04
N ARG A 780 -28.15 19.83 -14.22
CA ARG A 780 -29.01 19.20 -13.19
C ARG A 780 -28.30 18.03 -12.56
N GLU A 781 -27.79 17.18 -13.42
CA GLU A 781 -27.25 15.94 -12.99
C GLU A 781 -25.90 16.24 -12.24
N LYS A 782 -25.11 17.28 -12.63
CA LYS A 782 -23.87 17.74 -11.92
C LYS A 782 -24.19 18.31 -10.55
N ALA A 783 -25.26 19.09 -10.44
CA ALA A 783 -25.77 19.58 -9.17
C ALA A 783 -26.19 18.41 -8.26
N GLN A 784 -26.94 17.43 -8.76
CA GLN A 784 -27.32 16.23 -8.00
C GLN A 784 -26.12 15.41 -7.50
N LYS A 785 -25.02 15.34 -8.26
CA LYS A 785 -23.77 14.76 -7.75
C LYS A 785 -23.16 15.53 -6.59
N MET A 786 -23.18 16.85 -6.66
CA MET A 786 -22.64 17.73 -5.62
C MET A 786 -23.49 17.64 -4.37
N VAL A 787 -24.83 17.67 -4.49
CA VAL A 787 -25.75 17.39 -3.37
C VAL A 787 -25.40 16.05 -2.72
N GLY A 788 -25.31 14.97 -3.48
CA GLY A 788 -24.94 13.67 -2.94
C GLY A 788 -23.52 13.56 -2.37
N THR A 789 -22.62 14.51 -2.68
CA THR A 789 -21.29 14.58 -2.07
C THR A 789 -21.31 15.37 -0.77
N VAL A 790 -22.07 16.47 -0.72
CA VAL A 790 -22.29 17.25 0.51
C VAL A 790 -23.10 16.44 1.52
N ASP A 791 -24.12 15.69 1.09
CA ASP A 791 -24.86 14.78 1.97
C ASP A 791 -23.95 13.75 2.63
N ARG A 792 -22.99 13.19 1.88
CA ARG A 792 -21.97 12.29 2.46
C ARG A 792 -21.03 13.01 3.42
N ALA A 793 -20.62 14.24 3.12
CA ALA A 793 -19.79 15.02 4.05
C ALA A 793 -20.54 15.36 5.35
N ILE A 794 -21.84 15.67 5.26
CA ILE A 794 -22.71 15.89 6.43
C ILE A 794 -22.82 14.62 7.25
N LEU A 795 -23.04 13.47 6.61
CA LEU A 795 -23.07 12.17 7.29
C LEU A 795 -21.72 11.87 7.96
N MET A 796 -20.60 12.19 7.32
CA MET A 796 -19.27 11.96 7.87
C MET A 796 -18.92 12.88 9.05
N VAL A 797 -19.28 14.17 9.00
CA VAL A 797 -19.11 15.10 10.14
C VAL A 797 -20.03 14.72 11.30
N ARG A 798 -21.27 14.33 11.00
CA ARG A 798 -22.18 13.80 12.02
C ARG A 798 -21.62 12.53 12.65
N SER A 799 -21.08 11.61 11.83
CA SER A 799 -20.40 10.39 12.27
C SER A 799 -19.16 10.68 13.13
N LEU A 800 -18.36 11.70 12.79
CA LEU A 800 -17.20 12.13 13.58
C LEU A 800 -17.61 12.75 14.92
N ALA A 801 -18.63 13.62 14.93
CA ALA A 801 -19.20 14.17 16.15
C ALA A 801 -19.84 13.07 17.03
N THR A 802 -20.52 12.10 16.41
CA THR A 802 -21.05 10.91 17.12
C THR A 802 -19.95 9.95 17.56
N SER A 803 -18.80 9.91 16.89
CA SER A 803 -17.65 9.11 17.35
C SER A 803 -16.98 9.72 18.57
N LEU A 804 -16.98 11.06 18.68
CA LEU A 804 -16.56 11.79 19.88
C LEU A 804 -17.60 11.67 21.01
N ARG A 805 -18.89 11.63 20.69
CA ARG A 805 -19.99 11.28 21.61
C ARG A 805 -21.23 10.79 20.85
N PRO A 806 -21.62 9.51 20.93
CA PRO A 806 -22.75 8.99 20.15
C PRO A 806 -24.07 9.61 20.61
N ALA A 807 -24.78 10.29 19.70
CA ALA A 807 -26.10 10.87 19.97
C ALA A 807 -27.14 9.82 20.41
N ALA A 808 -26.94 8.56 20.02
CA ALA A 808 -27.80 7.43 20.36
C ALA A 808 -27.76 7.06 21.87
N LEU A 809 -26.73 7.46 22.63
CA LEU A 809 -26.69 7.27 24.10
C LEU A 809 -27.77 8.06 24.84
N SER A 810 -28.34 9.10 24.21
CA SER A 810 -29.44 9.89 24.78
C SER A 810 -30.75 9.09 24.87
N GLY A 811 -30.89 8.02 24.08
CA GLY A 811 -32.03 7.11 24.07
C GLY A 811 -31.80 5.82 24.85
N GLY A 812 -30.81 5.78 25.75
CA GLY A 812 -30.44 4.61 26.53
C GLY A 812 -29.38 3.72 25.87
N ILE A 813 -28.79 2.82 26.65
CA ILE A 813 -27.71 1.94 26.18
C ILE A 813 -28.18 0.98 25.08
N VAL A 814 -29.44 0.52 25.15
CA VAL A 814 -30.03 -0.40 24.15
C VAL A 814 -30.07 0.26 22.77
N SER A 815 -30.71 1.43 22.67
CA SER A 815 -30.78 2.22 21.42
C SER A 815 -29.39 2.55 20.85
N ALA A 816 -28.41 2.82 21.73
CA ALA A 816 -27.04 3.08 21.31
C ALA A 816 -26.37 1.85 20.70
N LEU A 817 -26.64 0.66 21.22
CA LEU A 817 -26.09 -0.60 20.72
C LEU A 817 -26.80 -1.09 19.46
N GLU A 818 -28.12 -0.94 19.34
CA GLU A 818 -28.84 -1.23 18.09
C GLU A 818 -28.26 -0.43 16.92
N TRP A 819 -28.05 0.88 17.14
CA TRP A 819 -27.43 1.73 16.15
C TRP A 819 -26.00 1.30 15.82
N LEU A 820 -25.18 1.02 16.85
CA LEU A 820 -23.79 0.60 16.67
C LEU A 820 -23.68 -0.72 15.87
N VAL A 821 -24.57 -1.67 16.13
CA VAL A 821 -24.65 -2.98 15.47
C VAL A 821 -25.06 -2.83 14.01
N GLN A 822 -26.07 -2.00 13.73
CA GLN A 822 -26.50 -1.75 12.35
C GLN A 822 -25.43 -1.03 11.53
N GLU A 823 -24.81 0.02 12.07
CA GLU A 823 -23.73 0.76 11.41
C GLU A 823 -22.51 -0.16 11.17
N TYR A 824 -22.17 -1.03 12.13
CA TYR A 824 -21.10 -1.99 11.98
C TYR A 824 -21.38 -3.01 10.87
N ALA A 825 -22.61 -3.54 10.80
CA ALA A 825 -23.00 -4.51 9.77
C ALA A 825 -23.00 -3.89 8.36
N GLU A 826 -23.53 -2.68 8.21
CA GLU A 826 -23.56 -1.96 6.92
C GLU A 826 -22.15 -1.58 6.43
N SER A 827 -21.26 -1.17 7.33
CA SER A 827 -19.91 -0.69 6.98
C SER A 827 -18.91 -1.82 6.72
N THR A 828 -19.06 -2.98 7.37
CA THR A 828 -18.10 -4.08 7.32
C THR A 828 -18.57 -5.29 6.52
N GLY A 829 -19.89 -5.46 6.37
CA GLY A 829 -20.50 -6.65 5.76
C GLY A 829 -20.58 -7.87 6.70
N ILE A 830 -20.11 -7.76 7.95
CA ILE A 830 -20.17 -8.82 8.96
C ILE A 830 -21.58 -8.84 9.58
N ILE A 831 -22.19 -10.01 9.71
CA ILE A 831 -23.52 -10.12 10.31
C ILE A 831 -23.39 -9.86 11.82
N CYS A 832 -23.96 -8.77 12.32
CA CYS A 832 -23.94 -8.45 13.75
C CYS A 832 -25.35 -8.56 14.31
N ARG A 833 -25.58 -9.47 15.26
CA ARG A 833 -26.90 -9.69 15.89
C ARG A 833 -26.87 -9.17 17.31
N LEU A 834 -27.89 -8.40 17.68
CA LEU A 834 -28.09 -7.91 19.04
C LEU A 834 -29.24 -8.68 19.69
N HIS A 835 -28.98 -9.26 20.85
CA HIS A 835 -29.96 -9.94 21.70
C HIS A 835 -30.17 -9.09 22.95
N VAL A 836 -31.37 -8.51 23.05
CA VAL A 836 -31.82 -7.72 24.20
C VAL A 836 -33.03 -8.38 24.86
N PRO A 837 -33.22 -8.23 26.19
CA PRO A 837 -34.38 -8.79 26.88
C PRO A 837 -35.67 -8.07 26.46
N ALA A 838 -36.81 -8.76 26.42
CA ALA A 838 -38.07 -8.23 25.86
C ALA A 838 -38.74 -7.06 26.65
N ASP A 839 -38.24 -6.72 27.85
CA ASP A 839 -38.69 -5.58 28.67
C ASP A 839 -37.56 -4.54 28.73
N ASP A 840 -37.61 -3.56 27.83
CA ASP A 840 -36.57 -2.55 27.57
C ASP A 840 -36.56 -1.40 28.59
N ASP A 841 -35.62 -1.43 29.55
CA ASP A 841 -34.73 -0.31 29.87
C ASP A 841 -33.69 -0.78 30.91
N ILE A 842 -32.39 -0.75 30.58
CA ILE A 842 -31.34 -0.97 31.59
C ILE A 842 -30.93 0.40 32.13
N PRO A 843 -31.24 0.73 33.40
CA PRO A 843 -31.11 2.09 33.92
C PRO A 843 -29.66 2.40 34.30
N LEU A 844 -28.79 2.53 33.29
CA LEU A 844 -27.44 3.02 33.47
C LEU A 844 -27.42 4.54 33.45
N ASP A 845 -26.78 5.17 34.43
CA ASP A 845 -26.47 6.60 34.36
C ASP A 845 -25.58 6.90 33.15
N GLU A 846 -25.55 8.17 32.74
CA GLU A 846 -24.85 8.61 31.52
C GLU A 846 -23.36 8.21 31.52
N VAL A 847 -22.72 8.17 32.69
CA VAL A 847 -21.31 7.81 32.86
C VAL A 847 -21.13 6.31 32.65
N ARG A 848 -21.95 5.47 33.29
CA ARG A 848 -21.90 4.00 33.13
C ARG A 848 -22.28 3.58 31.71
N ALA A 849 -23.33 4.16 31.14
CA ALA A 849 -23.76 3.88 29.77
C ALA A 849 -22.65 4.23 28.76
N MET A 850 -21.97 5.36 28.94
CA MET A 850 -20.85 5.75 28.09
C MET A 850 -19.67 4.78 28.20
N VAL A 851 -19.33 4.32 29.41
CA VAL A 851 -18.25 3.33 29.60
C VAL A 851 -18.60 2.00 28.94
N VAL A 852 -19.82 1.48 29.15
CA VAL A 852 -20.29 0.24 28.51
C VAL A 852 -20.22 0.37 26.98
N PHE A 853 -20.74 1.46 26.43
CA PHE A 853 -20.71 1.73 24.99
C PHE A 853 -19.28 1.73 24.43
N ARG A 854 -18.35 2.41 25.10
CA ARG A 854 -16.94 2.50 24.65
C ARG A 854 -16.25 1.15 24.69
N ILE A 855 -16.54 0.32 25.69
CA ILE A 855 -15.99 -1.03 25.79
C ILE A 855 -16.51 -1.89 24.61
N ILE A 856 -17.80 -1.82 24.29
CA ILE A 856 -18.39 -2.60 23.18
C ILE A 856 -17.88 -2.10 21.81
N GLN A 857 -17.78 -0.78 21.62
CA GLN A 857 -17.23 -0.20 20.40
C GLN A 857 -15.77 -0.64 20.15
N GLU A 858 -14.95 -0.61 21.20
CA GLU A 858 -13.58 -1.11 21.14
C GLU A 858 -13.56 -2.62 20.82
N SER A 859 -14.48 -3.39 21.40
CA SER A 859 -14.64 -4.82 21.15
C SER A 859 -14.96 -5.12 19.67
N LEU A 860 -15.92 -4.41 19.07
CA LEU A 860 -16.26 -4.56 17.65
C LEU A 860 -15.14 -4.12 16.71
N THR A 861 -14.40 -3.08 17.09
CA THR A 861 -13.21 -2.65 16.36
C THR A 861 -12.13 -3.74 16.36
N ASN A 862 -11.96 -4.42 17.50
CA ASN A 862 -11.06 -5.56 17.62
C ASN A 862 -11.52 -6.74 16.76
N VAL A 863 -12.83 -7.04 16.72
CA VAL A 863 -13.38 -8.06 15.81
C VAL A 863 -13.02 -7.73 14.36
N LEU A 864 -13.28 -6.51 13.89
CA LEU A 864 -13.07 -6.13 12.49
C LEU A 864 -11.61 -6.29 12.07
N ARG A 865 -10.69 -5.87 12.93
CA ARG A 865 -9.25 -5.87 12.65
C ARG A 865 -8.61 -7.23 12.82
N HIS A 866 -9.08 -8.01 13.77
CA HIS A 866 -8.32 -9.15 14.29
C HIS A 866 -9.04 -10.49 14.24
N SER A 867 -10.37 -10.56 14.09
CA SER A 867 -11.10 -11.85 14.18
C SER A 867 -11.23 -12.58 12.85
N GLY A 868 -11.46 -11.87 11.73
CA GLY A 868 -11.92 -12.50 10.49
C GLY A 868 -13.29 -13.19 10.62
N ALA A 869 -14.11 -12.75 11.57
CA ALA A 869 -15.45 -13.26 11.81
C ALA A 869 -16.41 -12.86 10.69
N ASP A 870 -17.33 -13.77 10.36
CA ASP A 870 -18.45 -13.51 9.46
C ASP A 870 -19.73 -13.16 10.25
N CYS A 871 -19.74 -13.43 11.57
CA CYS A 871 -20.85 -13.14 12.47
C CYS A 871 -20.36 -12.72 13.87
N VAL A 872 -21.06 -11.76 14.49
CA VAL A 872 -20.91 -11.36 15.89
C VAL A 872 -22.27 -11.32 16.56
N ASP A 873 -22.41 -11.97 17.71
CA ASP A 873 -23.61 -11.94 18.53
C ASP A 873 -23.30 -11.14 19.81
N ILE A 874 -24.03 -10.04 20.03
CA ILE A 874 -23.97 -9.22 21.25
C ILE A 874 -25.20 -9.53 22.08
N THR A 875 -25.03 -9.96 23.32
CA THR A 875 -26.11 -10.20 24.27
C THR A 875 -26.02 -9.20 25.41
N LEU A 876 -27.08 -8.44 25.60
CA LEU A 876 -27.21 -7.51 26.70
C LEU A 876 -28.21 -8.10 27.71
N SER A 877 -27.85 -8.12 28.98
CA SER A 877 -28.73 -8.62 30.04
C SER A 877 -28.58 -7.82 31.34
N SER A 878 -29.60 -7.86 32.19
CA SER A 878 -29.55 -7.30 33.54
C SER A 878 -29.77 -8.41 34.55
N ALA A 879 -28.81 -8.61 35.46
CA ALA A 879 -28.89 -9.61 36.52
C ALA A 879 -28.33 -9.05 37.83
N ALA A 880 -29.04 -9.29 38.94
CA ALA A 880 -28.61 -9.00 40.31
C ALA A 880 -28.07 -7.56 40.56
N GLY A 881 -28.73 -6.54 39.97
CA GLY A 881 -28.32 -5.13 40.12
C GLY A 881 -27.07 -4.76 39.32
N SER A 882 -26.67 -5.60 38.36
CA SER A 882 -25.59 -5.34 37.42
C SER A 882 -26.04 -5.47 35.97
N CYS A 883 -25.48 -4.65 35.10
CA CYS A 883 -25.59 -4.75 33.65
C CYS A 883 -24.49 -5.69 33.16
N GLU A 884 -24.89 -6.76 32.48
CA GLU A 884 -24.01 -7.75 31.90
C GLU A 884 -24.07 -7.67 30.37
N VAL A 885 -22.91 -7.53 29.75
CA VAL A 885 -22.78 -7.51 28.28
C VAL A 885 -21.85 -8.63 27.85
N GLU A 886 -22.33 -9.47 26.95
CA GLU A 886 -21.55 -10.52 26.31
C GLU A 886 -21.41 -10.21 24.81
N VAL A 887 -20.18 -10.10 24.30
CA VAL A 887 -19.89 -9.90 22.88
C VAL A 887 -19.16 -11.14 22.37
N HIS A 888 -19.76 -11.87 21.44
CA HIS A 888 -19.25 -13.12 20.91
C HIS A 888 -19.04 -13.04 19.40
N ASP A 889 -17.82 -13.22 18.90
CA ASP A 889 -17.54 -13.36 17.46
C ASP A 889 -17.32 -14.83 17.07
N ASN A 890 -17.60 -15.20 15.82
CA ASN A 890 -17.36 -16.55 15.29
C ASN A 890 -16.02 -16.71 14.54
N GLY A 891 -15.11 -15.75 14.69
CA GLY A 891 -13.86 -15.68 13.94
C GLY A 891 -12.79 -16.62 14.45
N LYS A 892 -11.52 -16.29 14.18
CA LYS A 892 -10.39 -17.17 14.53
C LYS A 892 -10.10 -17.31 16.02
N GLY A 893 -10.72 -16.46 16.85
CA GLY A 893 -10.42 -16.35 18.28
C GLY A 893 -8.99 -15.88 18.57
N PHE A 894 -8.77 -15.34 19.77
CA PHE A 894 -7.42 -15.10 20.27
C PHE A 894 -7.31 -15.47 21.74
N ASP A 895 -6.13 -15.96 22.11
CA ASP A 895 -5.79 -16.20 23.50
C ASP A 895 -5.43 -14.86 24.17
N PRO A 896 -6.22 -14.39 25.16
CA PRO A 896 -5.96 -13.14 25.87
C PRO A 896 -4.60 -13.11 26.55
N GLY A 897 -4.07 -14.29 26.92
CA GLY A 897 -2.75 -14.43 27.55
C GLY A 897 -1.57 -14.24 26.60
N SER A 898 -1.80 -14.29 25.28
CA SER A 898 -0.74 -14.14 24.26
C SER A 898 -0.58 -12.69 23.73
N ALA A 899 -1.39 -11.74 24.23
CA ALA A 899 -1.42 -10.33 23.82
C ALA A 899 -0.27 -9.45 24.37
N GLY A 900 0.89 -10.05 24.64
CA GLY A 900 2.10 -9.38 25.14
C GLY A 900 3.00 -8.77 24.06
N ARG A 901 2.62 -8.79 22.76
CA ARG A 901 3.42 -8.17 21.69
C ARG A 901 2.58 -7.24 20.80
N VAL A 902 2.73 -5.94 21.09
CA VAL A 902 2.64 -4.76 20.21
C VAL A 902 1.29 -4.03 20.03
N ASP A 903 0.10 -4.55 20.39
CA ASP A 903 -1.16 -3.77 20.24
C ASP A 903 -2.24 -4.00 21.36
N SER A 904 -1.87 -4.12 22.64
CA SER A 904 -2.80 -4.46 23.75
C SER A 904 -3.37 -3.29 24.58
N TYR A 905 -3.12 -2.04 24.21
CA TYR A 905 -3.65 -0.85 24.92
C TYR A 905 -5.19 -0.81 24.99
N GLY A 906 -5.88 -1.36 23.98
CA GLY A 906 -7.34 -1.42 23.95
C GLY A 906 -7.93 -2.24 25.11
N ILE A 907 -7.33 -3.40 25.43
CA ILE A 907 -7.83 -4.31 26.48
C ILE A 907 -7.60 -3.74 27.89
N ILE A 908 -6.39 -3.22 28.17
CA ILE A 908 -6.06 -2.59 29.46
C ILE A 908 -6.97 -1.39 29.72
N GLY A 909 -7.15 -0.53 28.72
CA GLY A 909 -8.05 0.61 28.84
C GLY A 909 -9.51 0.22 29.05
N MET A 910 -9.98 -0.92 28.52
CA MET A 910 -11.31 -1.44 28.81
C MET A 910 -11.43 -1.97 30.26
N GLN A 911 -10.38 -2.65 30.76
CA GLN A 911 -10.35 -3.18 32.14
C GLN A 911 -10.31 -2.08 33.20
N GLU A 912 -9.47 -1.05 33.04
CA GLU A 912 -9.42 0.09 33.99
C GLU A 912 -10.75 0.84 34.05
N ARG A 913 -11.39 1.05 32.88
CA ARG A 913 -12.70 1.71 32.80
C ARG A 913 -13.80 0.90 33.49
N ALA A 914 -13.78 -0.43 33.37
CA ALA A 914 -14.67 -1.29 34.15
C ALA A 914 -14.39 -1.17 35.66
N LEU A 915 -13.11 -1.17 36.07
CA LEU A 915 -12.70 -1.15 37.47
C LEU A 915 -13.06 0.16 38.19
N ILE A 916 -12.94 1.32 37.53
CA ILE A 916 -13.33 2.64 38.06
C ILE A 916 -14.81 2.64 38.45
N LEU A 917 -15.65 1.93 37.70
CA LEU A 917 -17.07 1.78 37.98
C LEU A 917 -17.37 0.58 38.90
N LYS A 918 -16.35 -0.05 39.49
CA LYS A 918 -16.44 -1.29 40.27
C LYS A 918 -17.05 -2.47 39.50
N GLY A 919 -16.92 -2.46 38.19
CA GLY A 919 -17.27 -3.56 37.29
C GLY A 919 -16.08 -4.49 37.01
N SER A 920 -16.38 -5.62 36.37
CA SER A 920 -15.40 -6.62 35.91
C SER A 920 -15.52 -6.83 34.40
N LEU A 921 -14.40 -7.13 33.74
CA LEU A 921 -14.33 -7.42 32.31
C LEU A 921 -13.49 -8.67 32.09
N ASP A 922 -14.10 -9.70 31.53
CA ASP A 922 -13.48 -10.98 31.20
C ASP A 922 -13.50 -11.20 29.69
N ILE A 923 -12.42 -11.73 29.12
CA ILE A 923 -12.32 -12.04 27.68
C ILE A 923 -11.83 -13.48 27.57
N ALA A 924 -12.48 -14.29 26.75
CA ALA A 924 -12.18 -15.71 26.56
C ALA A 924 -12.34 -16.10 25.09
N THR A 925 -11.60 -17.11 24.63
CA THR A 925 -11.84 -17.75 23.33
C THR A 925 -12.95 -18.79 23.46
N ALA A 926 -13.91 -18.85 22.54
CA ALA A 926 -14.98 -19.84 22.59
C ALA A 926 -14.54 -21.21 22.02
N GLU A 927 -15.08 -22.31 22.56
CA GLU A 927 -14.70 -23.68 22.20
C GLU A 927 -14.99 -24.06 20.73
N VAL A 928 -15.87 -23.33 20.04
CA VAL A 928 -16.30 -23.60 18.65
C VAL A 928 -15.61 -22.66 17.63
N GLY A 929 -14.61 -21.88 18.07
CA GLY A 929 -13.94 -20.84 17.28
C GLY A 929 -14.57 -19.46 17.54
N GLY A 930 -13.73 -18.45 17.81
CA GLY A 930 -14.16 -17.07 18.07
C GLY A 930 -13.77 -16.49 19.44
N THR A 931 -14.07 -15.21 19.71
CA THR A 931 -13.79 -14.54 20.99
C THR A 931 -15.08 -14.12 21.69
N THR A 932 -15.14 -14.32 23.00
CA THR A 932 -16.23 -13.92 23.88
C THR A 932 -15.73 -12.93 24.92
N LEU A 933 -16.33 -11.75 25.01
CA LEU A 933 -16.06 -10.73 26.03
C LEU A 933 -17.28 -10.60 26.93
N LYS A 934 -17.08 -10.68 28.25
CA LYS A 934 -18.09 -10.55 29.29
C LYS A 934 -17.78 -9.35 30.17
N LEU A 935 -18.61 -8.32 30.10
CA LEU A 935 -18.55 -7.13 30.95
C LEU A 935 -19.66 -7.20 31.99
N ARG A 936 -19.35 -6.93 33.26
CA ARG A 936 -20.33 -6.77 34.34
C ARG A 936 -20.11 -5.44 35.05
N ILE A 937 -21.09 -4.54 35.04
CA ILE A 937 -21.03 -3.24 35.73
C ILE A 937 -22.22 -3.09 36.67
N PRO A 938 -22.04 -2.70 37.95
CA PRO A 938 -23.16 -2.43 38.85
C PRO A 938 -23.98 -1.24 38.35
N ILE A 939 -25.32 -1.40 38.32
CA ILE A 939 -26.26 -0.41 37.78
C ILE A 939 -26.30 0.83 38.70
N ASN A 940 -26.19 0.63 40.02
CA ASN A 940 -26.20 1.69 41.03
C ASN A 940 -24.82 1.86 41.71
N GLY A 941 -24.33 3.10 41.82
CA GLY A 941 -23.14 3.43 42.61
C GLY A 941 -23.41 3.40 44.13
N PRO A 942 -22.38 3.40 45.00
CA PRO A 942 -22.56 3.28 46.46
C PRO A 942 -23.33 4.43 47.12
N HIS A 943 -23.81 5.41 46.38
CA HIS A 943 -24.59 6.53 46.91
C HIS A 943 -26.11 6.28 46.95
N GLU A 944 -26.63 5.17 46.42
CA GLU A 944 -28.07 4.84 46.50
C GLU A 944 -28.41 3.51 47.19
N ALA A 945 -27.45 2.61 47.39
CA ALA A 945 -27.67 1.41 48.20
C ALA A 945 -27.77 1.69 49.72
N GLY A 946 -27.47 2.91 50.17
CA GLY A 946 -27.56 3.35 51.56
C GLY A 946 -28.83 4.14 51.93
N MET A 947 -29.77 4.35 51.01
CA MET A 947 -31.01 5.10 51.28
C MET A 947 -32.30 4.27 51.16
N ALA A 948 -32.22 2.97 50.86
CA ALA A 948 -33.40 2.10 50.73
C ALA A 948 -33.65 1.16 51.94
N SER A 949 -32.88 1.28 53.04
CA SER A 949 -33.10 0.52 54.28
C SER A 949 -33.38 1.39 55.51
N GLU A 950 -33.70 2.67 55.32
CA GLU A 950 -34.30 3.55 56.33
C GLU A 950 -35.56 4.20 55.77
N GLN A 951 -36.56 3.38 55.44
CA GLN A 951 -37.99 3.70 55.46
C GLN A 951 -38.79 2.43 55.15
N GLY A 952 -39.11 1.70 56.23
CA GLY A 952 -39.90 0.46 56.25
C GLY A 952 -39.97 -0.08 57.66
#